data_AF-A0A2E9VBZ5-F1
#
_entry.id   AF-A0A2E9VBZ5-F1
#
_cell.length_a   1.000
_cell.length_b   1.000
_cell.length_c   1.000
_cell.angle_alpha   90.00
_cell.angle_beta   90.00
_cell.angle_gamma   90.00
#
_symmetry.space_group_name_H-M   'P 1'
#
loop_
_entity.id
_entity.type
_entity.pdbx_description
1 polymer ?
#
loop_
_entity_poly.entity_id
_entity_poly.type
_entity_poly.pdbx_seq_one_letter_code
_entity_poly.pdbx_strand_id
1 'polypeptide(L)'
;MPRRSKRLKPLGQEILAGPARRVVMSNDMTKRYRVQFSVAVFVVGVSAFVGPVVAQEGWRTQSHVEALAADALGGRLTGSEGAQGAADYIVGQLRTIGATVLPGQSDFRLPFEFTAGVNDAGTSLTLNLDTSWNSSDDVQALSFSDSTEVEGEVVFAGYGLVVPDSQDFGYDSYATLDVTDKIVVVLRYFPEDVDQELRNILARYSGLRYKAMAARQRGAKALLVLTGPRSPNAGLTIPMTFDTAISGSGIVAATMSAAVGDSLFEYVPNRTVEEIQAELDTGNPHVAGFSIDDVRLTLDVRVTREQRTGFNVVGYLPPLAMPSVTADQKPYVLLGAHYDHLGLGLQGNSLARDNERGEIHNGADDNASGVAAVIEIGRALAGTDRRRGVILAFWSGEELGLLGSANFADTEPVPMPDISGYLNFDMVGRARDNRLALQAVGSSTAWEGLIEQANVPVGFNVQIQHDPYLPTDVMSFNGAEVPSLNFFTGSHSDYHRPSDDTSAVNYEDLDRVVRLGTIIARNVSNRNTPLDFVRVEQVEQQGQRASLRAFTGTIPDYTAEVEGLLLGGVIEGGPAAKAGLQEGDVLIEFAGQLIANIYDYTYALDAVKVDEVITVVFLRDGERHEITMTPTARR
;
A
#
# COMPACT_ATOMS: atom_id res chain seq x y z
N MET A 1 -49.46 -9.50 39.39
CA MET A 1 -50.54 -8.93 40.23
C MET A 1 -49.92 -8.40 41.53
N PRO A 2 -50.47 -7.42 42.27
CA PRO A 2 -51.69 -6.60 42.09
C PRO A 2 -51.38 -5.23 41.43
N ARG A 3 -52.30 -4.33 40.99
CA ARG A 3 -53.66 -3.87 41.39
C ARG A 3 -53.76 -2.81 42.52
N ARG A 4 -53.58 -1.54 42.11
CA ARG A 4 -54.39 -0.33 42.37
C ARG A 4 -55.03 -0.07 43.76
N SER A 5 -54.60 1.08 44.32
CA SER A 5 -55.40 2.20 44.87
C SER A 5 -56.38 2.01 46.03
N LYS A 6 -56.22 2.86 47.06
CA LYS A 6 -57.27 3.73 47.66
C LYS A 6 -56.67 4.61 48.77
N ARG A 7 -56.95 5.92 48.76
CA ARG A 7 -57.14 6.76 49.97
C ARG A 7 -57.84 8.08 49.60
N LEU A 8 -58.68 8.57 50.51
CA LEU A 8 -59.54 9.74 50.33
C LEU A 8 -58.90 11.01 50.95
N LYS A 9 -59.41 12.18 50.54
CA LYS A 9 -59.25 13.47 51.25
C LYS A 9 -60.05 13.47 52.58
N PRO A 10 -59.86 14.46 53.47
CA PRO A 10 -60.85 15.56 53.51
C PRO A 10 -60.37 16.98 53.93
N LEU A 11 -61.19 17.97 53.51
CA LEU A 11 -61.61 19.28 54.12
C LEU A 11 -60.67 20.44 54.56
N GLY A 12 -61.27 21.66 54.49
CA GLY A 12 -60.83 22.96 55.07
C GLY A 12 -60.33 23.97 54.01
N GLN A 13 -61.02 25.00 53.48
CA GLN A 13 -62.20 25.86 53.78
C GLN A 13 -61.86 27.27 54.31
N GLU A 14 -62.06 28.31 53.49
CA GLU A 14 -62.57 29.69 53.75
C GLU A 14 -62.46 30.52 52.42
N ILE A 15 -63.52 31.04 51.75
CA ILE A 15 -64.46 32.16 52.03
C ILE A 15 -63.74 33.53 51.86
N LEU A 16 -64.02 34.43 50.88
CA LEU A 16 -65.22 35.26 50.56
C LEU A 16 -65.25 35.67 49.05
N ALA A 17 -66.38 35.58 48.30
CA ALA A 17 -67.34 36.66 47.95
C ALA A 17 -66.71 37.97 47.40
N GLY A 18 -67.02 38.55 46.23
CA GLY A 18 -68.24 38.66 45.37
C GLY A 18 -68.53 40.17 45.10
N PRO A 19 -69.45 40.64 44.22
CA PRO A 19 -70.27 39.95 43.20
C PRO A 19 -70.23 40.60 41.78
N ALA A 20 -70.95 39.94 40.87
CA ALA A 20 -71.23 40.25 39.46
C ALA A 20 -72.27 41.36 39.19
N ARG A 21 -72.30 41.94 37.97
CA ARG A 21 -73.41 41.78 36.97
C ARG A 21 -73.24 42.50 35.60
N ARG A 22 -73.80 41.80 34.60
CA ARG A 22 -74.00 41.95 33.13
C ARG A 22 -74.89 43.15 32.67
N VAL A 23 -75.03 43.37 31.34
CA VAL A 23 -76.06 44.15 30.53
C VAL A 23 -75.59 45.57 30.06
N VAL A 24 -75.77 46.12 28.81
CA VAL A 24 -76.22 45.69 27.44
C VAL A 24 -75.78 46.71 26.31
N MET A 25 -76.14 46.43 25.03
CA MET A 25 -76.16 47.22 23.74
C MET A 25 -76.32 48.78 23.83
N SER A 26 -75.93 49.64 22.87
CA SER A 26 -76.21 49.67 21.40
C SER A 26 -75.50 50.83 20.63
N ASN A 27 -75.53 50.78 19.27
CA ASN A 27 -75.66 51.85 18.22
C ASN A 27 -75.01 53.28 18.37
N ASP A 28 -74.63 54.05 17.32
CA ASP A 28 -74.76 53.92 15.85
C ASP A 28 -73.78 54.81 15.02
N MET A 29 -73.73 54.56 13.70
CA MET A 29 -73.45 55.47 12.55
C MET A 29 -72.35 56.56 12.56
N THR A 30 -71.53 56.51 11.49
CA THR A 30 -71.64 57.50 10.38
C THR A 30 -71.11 56.95 9.04
N LYS A 31 -71.73 57.34 7.91
CA LYS A 31 -71.42 56.91 6.53
C LYS A 31 -71.09 58.10 5.62
N ARG A 32 -70.19 57.91 4.63
CA ARG A 32 -70.30 58.27 3.18
C ARG A 32 -68.90 58.15 2.53
N TYR A 33 -68.66 57.19 1.61
CA TYR A 33 -68.88 57.22 0.14
C TYR A 33 -67.94 58.22 -0.59
N ARG A 34 -67.25 57.90 -1.71
CA ARG A 34 -67.54 56.89 -2.77
C ARG A 34 -66.32 56.68 -3.73
N VAL A 35 -66.16 55.46 -4.31
CA VAL A 35 -65.70 55.15 -5.71
C VAL A 35 -64.22 55.49 -6.07
N GLN A 36 -63.42 54.70 -6.82
CA GLN A 36 -63.62 53.54 -7.72
C GLN A 36 -62.34 52.66 -7.77
N PHE A 37 -62.44 51.35 -8.00
CA PHE A 37 -61.83 50.66 -9.16
C PHE A 37 -62.28 49.19 -9.22
N SER A 38 -62.22 48.60 -10.42
CA SER A 38 -63.04 47.45 -10.82
C SER A 38 -62.50 46.08 -10.42
N VAL A 39 -63.43 45.15 -10.18
CA VAL A 39 -63.16 43.71 -10.10
C VAL A 39 -63.00 43.13 -11.52
N ALA A 40 -61.96 42.34 -11.74
CA ALA A 40 -61.90 41.35 -12.81
C ALA A 40 -61.67 39.97 -12.16
N VAL A 41 -62.65 39.09 -12.29
CA VAL A 41 -62.53 37.69 -11.82
C VAL A 41 -61.83 36.90 -12.93
N PHE A 42 -60.68 36.29 -12.61
CA PHE A 42 -60.10 35.24 -13.42
C PHE A 42 -60.10 33.94 -12.61
N VAL A 43 -60.88 32.95 -13.06
CA VAL A 43 -60.84 31.61 -12.48
C VAL A 43 -59.69 30.87 -13.14
N VAL A 44 -58.60 30.66 -12.40
CA VAL A 44 -57.61 29.63 -12.70
C VAL A 44 -57.67 28.62 -11.58
N GLY A 45 -58.22 27.44 -11.86
CA GLY A 45 -58.19 26.31 -10.95
C GLY A 45 -56.79 25.73 -10.89
N VAL A 46 -55.96 26.17 -9.94
CA VAL A 46 -54.73 25.49 -9.58
C VAL A 46 -55.06 24.45 -8.51
N SER A 47 -55.36 23.23 -8.95
CA SER A 47 -55.32 22.06 -8.08
C SER A 47 -53.87 21.84 -7.66
N ALA A 48 -53.48 22.42 -6.51
CA ALA A 48 -52.17 22.18 -5.91
C ALA A 48 -52.12 20.73 -5.39
N PHE A 49 -51.78 19.80 -6.29
CA PHE A 49 -51.22 18.51 -5.90
C PHE A 49 -49.87 18.77 -5.25
N VAL A 50 -49.89 19.04 -3.94
CA VAL A 50 -48.71 18.84 -3.09
C VAL A 50 -48.57 17.33 -2.92
N GLY A 51 -48.06 16.67 -3.96
CA GLY A 51 -47.38 15.40 -3.76
C GLY A 51 -46.18 15.65 -2.82
N PRO A 52 -45.73 14.65 -2.05
CA PRO A 52 -44.49 14.80 -1.32
C PRO A 52 -43.39 15.08 -2.35
N VAL A 53 -42.77 16.26 -2.24
CA VAL A 53 -41.44 16.46 -2.82
C VAL A 53 -40.53 15.58 -1.97
N VAL A 54 -40.40 14.33 -2.40
CA VAL A 54 -39.25 13.50 -2.04
C VAL A 54 -38.06 14.24 -2.63
N ALA A 55 -37.37 15.01 -1.79
CA ALA A 55 -36.02 15.42 -2.14
C ALA A 55 -35.27 14.12 -2.46
N GLN A 56 -34.53 14.08 -3.56
CA GLN A 56 -33.52 13.04 -3.72
C GLN A 56 -32.57 13.23 -2.53
N GLU A 57 -32.61 12.30 -1.57
CA GLU A 57 -31.48 12.11 -0.66
C GLU A 57 -30.29 11.84 -1.58
N GLY A 58 -29.28 12.71 -1.54
CA GLY A 58 -28.03 12.46 -2.25
C GLY A 58 -27.38 11.16 -1.75
N TRP A 59 -26.55 10.55 -2.58
CA TRP A 59 -25.80 9.35 -2.22
C TRP A 59 -24.98 9.63 -0.96
N ARG A 60 -25.00 8.70 0.00
CA ARG A 60 -24.45 8.99 1.34
C ARG A 60 -22.93 9.05 1.31
N THR A 61 -22.34 8.18 0.51
CA THR A 61 -20.89 8.16 0.28
C THR A 61 -20.37 9.40 -0.45
N GLN A 62 -21.19 10.10 -1.24
CA GLN A 62 -20.76 11.29 -2.00
C GLN A 62 -20.14 12.37 -1.11
N SER A 63 -20.79 12.70 0.02
CA SER A 63 -20.27 13.74 0.93
C SER A 63 -18.97 13.36 1.68
N HIS A 64 -18.64 12.06 1.71
CA HIS A 64 -17.38 11.56 2.24
C HIS A 64 -16.28 11.61 1.18
N VAL A 65 -16.56 11.13 -0.03
CA VAL A 65 -15.63 11.18 -1.16
C VAL A 65 -15.27 12.63 -1.50
N GLU A 66 -16.25 13.53 -1.63
CA GLU A 66 -16.02 14.95 -1.92
C GLU A 66 -15.19 15.67 -0.84
N ALA A 67 -15.30 15.24 0.43
CA ALA A 67 -14.52 15.83 1.52
C ALA A 67 -13.08 15.30 1.58
N LEU A 68 -12.88 14.01 1.27
CA LEU A 68 -11.58 13.34 1.33
C LEU A 68 -10.75 13.61 0.07
N ALA A 69 -11.38 13.63 -1.10
CA ALA A 69 -10.75 13.87 -2.41
C ALA A 69 -10.77 15.36 -2.83
N ALA A 70 -10.84 16.28 -1.87
CA ALA A 70 -10.73 17.71 -2.12
C ALA A 70 -9.26 18.15 -2.26
N ASP A 71 -8.96 19.05 -3.20
CA ASP A 71 -7.65 19.69 -3.39
C ASP A 71 -7.04 20.24 -2.08
N ALA A 72 -7.89 20.67 -1.14
CA ALA A 72 -7.50 21.19 0.17
C ALA A 72 -6.77 20.14 1.06
N LEU A 73 -6.92 18.85 0.75
CA LEU A 73 -6.18 17.74 1.38
C LEU A 73 -4.98 17.28 0.53
N GLY A 74 -4.65 17.98 -0.57
CA GLY A 74 -3.38 17.86 -1.28
C GLY A 74 -2.98 16.44 -1.69
N GLY A 75 -3.95 15.59 -2.00
CA GLY A 75 -3.75 14.18 -2.36
C GLY A 75 -3.29 13.27 -1.24
N ARG A 76 -3.40 13.70 0.03
CA ARG A 76 -3.30 12.87 1.25
C ARG A 76 -2.05 11.99 1.38
N LEU A 77 -0.89 12.38 0.83
CA LEU A 77 0.35 11.62 0.98
C LEU A 77 0.67 11.32 2.46
N THR A 78 1.04 10.08 2.77
CA THR A 78 1.31 9.65 4.16
C THR A 78 2.34 10.55 4.84
N GLY A 79 2.04 10.95 6.08
CA GLY A 79 2.81 11.93 6.86
C GLY A 79 2.60 13.41 6.47
N SER A 80 1.83 13.74 5.42
CA SER A 80 1.54 15.14 5.04
C SER A 80 0.46 15.81 5.89
N GLU A 81 0.37 17.15 5.82
CA GLU A 81 -0.76 17.91 6.39
C GLU A 81 -2.12 17.45 5.80
N GLY A 82 -2.14 17.06 4.53
CA GLY A 82 -3.32 16.52 3.86
C GLY A 82 -3.82 15.20 4.46
N ALA A 83 -2.89 14.28 4.75
CA ALA A 83 -3.19 13.04 5.46
C ALA A 83 -3.66 13.31 6.90
N GLN A 84 -3.09 14.30 7.59
CA GLN A 84 -3.55 14.69 8.93
C GLN A 84 -4.98 15.25 8.89
N GLY A 85 -5.32 16.08 7.89
CA GLY A 85 -6.67 16.60 7.67
C GLY A 85 -7.69 15.52 7.33
N ALA A 86 -7.30 14.53 6.51
CA ALA A 86 -8.12 13.34 6.25
C ALA A 86 -8.35 12.52 7.53
N ALA A 87 -7.31 12.32 8.34
CA ALA A 87 -7.44 11.64 9.64
C ALA A 87 -8.36 12.42 10.61
N ASP A 88 -8.30 13.76 10.66
CA ASP A 88 -9.22 14.58 11.46
C ASP A 88 -10.67 14.43 11.00
N TYR A 89 -10.91 14.40 9.69
CA TYR A 89 -12.22 14.14 9.11
C TYR A 89 -12.76 12.77 9.54
N ILE A 90 -11.96 11.70 9.38
CA ILE A 90 -12.33 10.33 9.74
C ILE A 90 -12.62 10.21 11.25
N VAL A 91 -11.78 10.78 12.11
CA VAL A 91 -12.03 10.84 13.56
C VAL A 91 -13.34 11.59 13.88
N GLY A 92 -13.66 12.65 13.13
CA GLY A 92 -14.94 13.34 13.22
C GLY A 92 -16.14 12.45 12.86
N GLN A 93 -16.03 11.66 11.79
CA GLN A 93 -17.08 10.70 11.39
C GLN A 93 -17.23 9.56 12.41
N LEU A 94 -16.13 8.99 12.89
CA LEU A 94 -16.13 7.95 13.93
C LEU A 94 -16.84 8.42 15.22
N ARG A 95 -16.56 9.65 15.67
CA ARG A 95 -17.25 10.28 16.81
C ARG A 95 -18.74 10.48 16.53
N THR A 96 -19.12 10.85 15.30
CA THR A 96 -20.52 11.04 14.87
C THR A 96 -21.30 9.72 14.82
N ILE A 97 -20.63 8.64 14.42
CA ILE A 97 -21.16 7.26 14.44
C ILE A 97 -21.34 6.73 15.87
N GLY A 98 -20.64 7.32 16.85
CA GLY A 98 -20.61 6.85 18.23
C GLY A 98 -19.61 5.73 18.48
N ALA A 99 -18.58 5.61 17.63
CA ALA A 99 -17.44 4.73 17.89
C ALA A 99 -16.60 5.27 19.06
N THR A 100 -16.02 4.36 19.83
CA THR A 100 -15.00 4.65 20.85
C THR A 100 -13.60 4.36 20.32
N VAL A 101 -12.57 4.74 21.06
CA VAL A 101 -11.21 4.22 20.83
C VAL A 101 -11.16 2.70 21.05
N LEU A 102 -10.14 2.02 20.51
CA LEU A 102 -9.92 0.59 20.76
C LEU A 102 -9.71 0.31 22.27
N PRO A 103 -10.12 -0.87 22.77
CA PRO A 103 -9.81 -1.28 24.14
C PRO A 103 -8.30 -1.20 24.42
N GLY A 104 -7.90 -0.52 25.50
CA GLY A 104 -6.50 -0.31 25.88
C GLY A 104 -5.83 0.90 25.23
N GLN A 105 -6.41 1.49 24.17
CA GLN A 105 -5.87 2.67 23.49
C GLN A 105 -6.47 3.98 24.07
N SER A 106 -5.75 5.08 23.91
CA SER A 106 -6.13 6.41 24.44
C SER A 106 -6.66 7.39 23.38
N ASP A 107 -6.39 7.14 22.10
CA ASP A 107 -6.86 7.93 20.95
C ASP A 107 -7.34 6.99 19.83
N PHE A 108 -8.04 7.55 18.85
CA PHE A 108 -8.37 6.88 17.59
C PHE A 108 -7.13 6.77 16.67
N ARG A 109 -6.11 7.62 16.87
CA ARG A 109 -4.88 7.59 16.10
C ARG A 109 -3.86 6.64 16.72
N LEU A 110 -3.39 5.68 15.94
CA LEU A 110 -2.28 4.80 16.27
C LEU A 110 -1.07 5.24 15.42
N PRO A 111 -0.04 5.88 16.01
CA PRO A 111 1.12 6.35 15.27
C PRO A 111 2.04 5.21 14.88
N PHE A 112 2.67 5.32 13.72
CA PHE A 112 3.80 4.48 13.30
C PHE A 112 4.88 5.34 12.64
N GLU A 113 6.14 4.93 12.73
CA GLU A 113 7.25 5.61 12.06
C GLU A 113 7.54 4.94 10.72
N PHE A 114 7.88 5.72 9.70
CA PHE A 114 8.28 5.24 8.38
C PHE A 114 9.32 6.15 7.75
N THR A 115 10.10 5.64 6.81
CA THR A 115 10.95 6.49 5.96
C THR A 115 10.08 7.16 4.88
N ALA A 116 10.04 8.49 4.86
CA ALA A 116 9.26 9.30 3.92
C ALA A 116 10.10 9.93 2.79
N GLY A 117 11.40 9.67 2.79
CA GLY A 117 12.33 10.24 1.82
C GLY A 117 13.76 9.78 2.09
N VAL A 118 14.59 9.86 1.06
CA VAL A 118 16.02 9.55 1.16
C VAL A 118 16.79 10.69 0.49
N ASN A 119 17.68 11.33 1.23
CA ASN A 119 18.44 12.50 0.79
C ASN A 119 19.96 12.25 0.91
N ASP A 120 20.71 12.81 -0.03
CA ASP A 120 22.16 12.88 0.04
C ASP A 120 22.58 13.94 1.06
N ALA A 121 23.39 13.56 2.04
CA ALA A 121 23.85 14.39 3.14
C ALA A 121 25.33 14.80 3.00
N GLY A 122 25.87 14.78 1.77
CA GLY A 122 27.23 15.25 1.47
C GLY A 122 28.14 14.13 0.98
N THR A 123 27.64 13.28 0.09
CA THR A 123 28.45 12.27 -0.60
C THR A 123 29.58 12.93 -1.38
N SER A 124 30.76 12.32 -1.32
CA SER A 124 31.94 12.82 -2.04
C SER A 124 32.78 11.70 -2.62
N LEU A 125 33.44 11.99 -3.73
CA LEU A 125 34.39 11.12 -4.40
C LEU A 125 35.73 11.85 -4.52
N THR A 126 36.82 11.19 -4.17
CA THR A 126 38.18 11.73 -4.33
C THR A 126 39.04 10.75 -5.12
N LEU A 127 39.66 11.24 -6.19
CA LEU A 127 40.55 10.53 -7.09
C LEU A 127 42.01 10.84 -6.75
N ASN A 128 42.77 9.77 -6.46
CA ASN A 128 44.21 9.81 -6.16
C ASN A 128 44.62 10.80 -5.05
N LEU A 129 43.69 11.12 -4.14
CA LEU A 129 43.81 12.12 -3.07
C LEU A 129 44.02 13.58 -3.54
N ASP A 130 43.94 13.83 -4.85
CA ASP A 130 44.23 15.13 -5.47
C ASP A 130 42.97 15.85 -5.97
N THR A 131 42.11 15.15 -6.73
CA THR A 131 40.88 15.72 -7.32
C THR A 131 39.66 15.22 -6.55
N SER A 132 38.76 16.12 -6.15
CA SER A 132 37.59 15.77 -5.31
C SER A 132 36.32 16.44 -5.81
N TRP A 133 35.21 15.70 -5.73
CA TRP A 133 33.86 16.13 -6.11
C TRP A 133 32.90 15.87 -4.95
N ASN A 134 32.01 16.82 -4.67
CA ASN A 134 31.02 16.76 -3.58
C ASN A 134 29.71 17.50 -3.93
N SER A 135 29.46 17.73 -5.22
CA SER A 135 28.19 18.24 -5.75
C SER A 135 27.34 17.07 -6.21
N SER A 136 26.02 17.11 -5.96
CA SER A 136 25.06 16.10 -6.45
C SER A 136 25.02 15.99 -7.99
N ASP A 137 25.46 17.04 -8.68
CA ASP A 137 25.57 17.05 -10.15
C ASP A 137 26.81 16.27 -10.64
N ASP A 138 27.79 16.03 -9.76
CA ASP A 138 29.04 15.31 -10.05
C ASP A 138 29.03 13.88 -9.48
N VAL A 139 28.65 13.73 -8.20
CA VAL A 139 28.53 12.47 -7.49
C VAL A 139 27.34 12.53 -6.53
N GLN A 140 26.54 11.47 -6.50
CA GLN A 140 25.38 11.36 -5.62
C GLN A 140 25.23 9.93 -5.10
N ALA A 141 24.77 9.76 -3.87
CA ALA A 141 24.41 8.45 -3.31
C ALA A 141 23.25 7.80 -4.09
N LEU A 142 23.25 6.46 -4.18
CA LEU A 142 22.02 5.73 -4.51
C LEU A 142 21.20 5.53 -3.24
N SER A 143 19.86 5.60 -3.33
CA SER A 143 18.96 5.62 -2.16
C SER A 143 19.02 4.37 -1.27
N PHE A 144 19.49 3.25 -1.82
CA PHE A 144 19.70 2.00 -1.10
C PHE A 144 21.10 1.85 -0.48
N SER A 145 22.02 2.79 -0.70
CA SER A 145 23.41 2.69 -0.26
C SER A 145 23.57 2.63 1.26
N ASP A 146 24.57 1.89 1.70
CA ASP A 146 25.11 2.04 3.05
C ASP A 146 25.82 3.40 3.18
N SER A 147 25.88 3.94 4.40
CA SER A 147 26.48 5.25 4.69
C SER A 147 27.82 5.11 5.40
N THR A 148 28.89 4.95 4.62
CA THR A 148 30.26 4.88 5.14
C THR A 148 31.25 5.35 4.07
N GLU A 149 32.46 5.71 4.53
CA GLU A 149 33.63 5.91 3.68
C GLU A 149 34.27 4.57 3.32
N VAL A 150 34.68 4.43 2.07
CA VAL A 150 35.44 3.29 1.54
C VAL A 150 36.53 3.77 0.59
N GLU A 151 37.68 3.08 0.62
CA GLU A 151 38.82 3.36 -0.24
C GLU A 151 39.29 2.07 -0.92
N GLY A 152 39.65 2.16 -2.21
CA GLY A 152 40.11 1.01 -2.98
C GLY A 152 40.67 1.32 -4.36
N GLU A 153 41.29 0.31 -4.96
CA GLU A 153 41.61 0.26 -6.39
C GLU A 153 40.31 0.16 -7.21
N VAL A 154 40.37 0.52 -8.49
CA VAL A 154 39.19 0.62 -9.36
C VAL A 154 39.20 -0.43 -10.45
N VAL A 155 38.03 -1.02 -10.68
CA VAL A 155 37.79 -2.00 -11.75
C VAL A 155 36.52 -1.61 -12.51
N PHE A 156 36.59 -1.58 -13.84
CA PHE A 156 35.44 -1.35 -14.69
C PHE A 156 34.82 -2.70 -15.10
N ALA A 157 33.57 -2.94 -14.70
CA ALA A 157 32.84 -4.18 -14.97
C ALA A 157 31.75 -3.98 -16.03
N GLY A 158 32.00 -3.18 -17.07
CA GLY A 158 31.06 -3.02 -18.19
C GLY A 158 29.69 -2.50 -17.73
N TYR A 159 28.62 -3.22 -18.08
CA TYR A 159 27.27 -2.93 -17.57
C TYR A 159 26.98 -3.58 -16.20
N GLY A 160 27.92 -4.31 -15.58
CA GLY A 160 27.74 -4.91 -14.25
C GLY A 160 26.65 -5.99 -14.19
N LEU A 161 26.33 -6.60 -15.34
CA LEU A 161 25.24 -7.56 -15.48
C LEU A 161 25.72 -8.97 -15.16
N VAL A 162 24.81 -9.73 -14.54
CA VAL A 162 24.94 -11.18 -14.36
C VAL A 162 23.61 -11.77 -14.81
N VAL A 163 23.61 -12.44 -15.95
CA VAL A 163 22.47 -13.18 -16.49
C VAL A 163 22.78 -14.67 -16.30
N PRO A 164 22.01 -15.39 -15.47
CA PRO A 164 22.25 -16.81 -15.23
C PRO A 164 22.12 -17.65 -16.50
N ASP A 165 22.93 -18.70 -16.63
CA ASP A 165 22.87 -19.67 -17.73
C ASP A 165 21.49 -20.37 -17.89
N SER A 166 20.59 -20.23 -16.92
CA SER A 166 19.21 -20.72 -16.98
C SER A 166 18.30 -19.91 -17.93
N GLN A 167 18.76 -18.78 -18.46
CA GLN A 167 17.96 -17.87 -19.30
C GLN A 167 18.19 -18.03 -20.82
N ASP A 168 18.70 -19.19 -21.27
CA ASP A 168 19.14 -19.48 -22.66
C ASP A 168 20.22 -18.53 -23.24
N PHE A 169 20.64 -17.51 -22.48
CA PHE A 169 21.73 -16.57 -22.77
C PHE A 169 22.47 -16.20 -21.48
N GLY A 170 23.70 -16.69 -21.31
CA GLY A 170 24.56 -16.34 -20.17
C GLY A 170 25.41 -15.09 -20.45
N TYR A 171 25.50 -14.17 -19.49
CA TYR A 171 26.29 -12.94 -19.59
C TYR A 171 26.76 -12.51 -18.20
N ASP A 172 28.05 -12.59 -17.91
CA ASP A 172 28.62 -12.16 -16.62
C ASP A 172 29.76 -11.16 -16.86
N SER A 173 29.52 -9.90 -16.53
CA SER A 173 30.51 -8.81 -16.70
C SER A 173 31.74 -8.95 -15.78
N TYR A 174 31.70 -9.87 -14.82
CA TYR A 174 32.75 -10.12 -13.84
C TYR A 174 33.54 -11.42 -14.11
N ALA A 175 33.19 -12.20 -15.13
CA ALA A 175 33.71 -13.56 -15.34
C ALA A 175 35.24 -13.69 -15.39
N THR A 176 35.96 -12.61 -15.73
CA THR A 176 37.42 -12.53 -15.80
C THR A 176 38.02 -11.45 -14.90
N LEU A 177 37.24 -10.89 -13.97
CA LEU A 177 37.59 -9.68 -13.22
C LEU A 177 37.59 -9.94 -11.72
N ASP A 178 38.76 -9.81 -11.08
CA ASP A 178 38.85 -9.82 -9.62
C ASP A 178 38.40 -8.46 -9.05
N VAL A 179 37.25 -8.45 -8.40
CA VAL A 179 36.66 -7.26 -7.75
C VAL A 179 36.77 -7.26 -6.23
N THR A 180 37.45 -8.26 -5.65
CA THR A 180 37.58 -8.45 -4.21
C THR A 180 38.25 -7.24 -3.58
N ASP A 181 37.64 -6.64 -2.55
CA ASP A 181 38.13 -5.46 -1.83
C ASP A 181 38.28 -4.16 -2.68
N LYS A 182 37.67 -4.11 -3.87
CA LYS A 182 37.80 -2.99 -4.83
C LYS A 182 36.51 -2.18 -5.00
N ILE A 183 36.64 -1.02 -5.65
CA ILE A 183 35.53 -0.17 -6.07
C ILE A 183 35.19 -0.52 -7.53
N VAL A 184 33.98 -1.04 -7.74
CA VAL A 184 33.49 -1.45 -9.06
C VAL A 184 32.79 -0.30 -9.75
N VAL A 185 33.22 0.03 -10.97
CA VAL A 185 32.56 1.00 -11.84
C VAL A 185 31.74 0.26 -12.89
N VAL A 186 30.49 0.68 -13.08
CA VAL A 186 29.57 0.12 -14.09
C VAL A 186 28.84 1.21 -14.85
N LEU A 187 28.46 0.90 -16.09
CA LEU A 187 27.50 1.70 -16.85
C LEU A 187 26.07 1.47 -16.32
N ARG A 188 25.26 2.53 -16.29
CA ARG A 188 23.80 2.48 -16.13
C ARG A 188 23.17 1.74 -17.33
N TYR A 189 21.99 1.15 -17.17
CA TYR A 189 21.27 0.39 -18.21
C TYR A 189 21.96 -0.91 -18.63
N PHE A 190 21.88 -1.30 -19.91
CA PHE A 190 22.32 -2.57 -20.47
C PHE A 190 22.60 -2.38 -21.97
N PRO A 191 23.25 -3.35 -22.66
CA PRO A 191 23.53 -3.24 -24.10
C PRO A 191 22.31 -2.91 -24.96
N GLU A 192 22.33 -1.77 -25.66
CA GLU A 192 21.19 -1.31 -26.45
C GLU A 192 21.20 -1.78 -27.91
N ASP A 193 22.35 -2.01 -28.54
CA ASP A 193 22.47 -2.39 -29.97
C ASP A 193 22.22 -3.90 -30.23
N VAL A 194 21.33 -4.51 -29.43
CA VAL A 194 20.89 -5.90 -29.52
C VAL A 194 19.43 -6.03 -29.96
N ASP A 195 19.01 -7.23 -30.39
CA ASP A 195 17.63 -7.50 -30.76
C ASP A 195 16.64 -7.45 -29.58
N GLN A 196 15.35 -7.39 -29.90
CA GLN A 196 14.30 -7.20 -28.88
C GLN A 196 14.16 -8.37 -27.89
N GLU A 197 14.53 -9.59 -28.28
CA GLU A 197 14.47 -10.76 -27.40
C GLU A 197 15.58 -10.67 -26.35
N LEU A 198 16.81 -10.40 -26.79
CA LEU A 198 17.94 -10.18 -25.90
C LEU A 198 17.77 -8.93 -25.02
N ARG A 199 17.21 -7.82 -25.54
CA ARG A 199 16.83 -6.65 -24.72
C ARG A 199 15.89 -7.03 -23.58
N ASN A 200 14.90 -7.90 -23.84
CA ASN A 200 13.91 -8.32 -22.83
C ASN A 200 14.52 -9.21 -21.73
N ILE A 201 15.62 -9.92 -22.01
CA ILE A 201 16.39 -10.68 -21.03
C ILE A 201 17.25 -9.71 -20.20
N LEU A 202 18.11 -8.94 -20.87
CA LEU A 202 19.08 -8.02 -20.22
C LEU A 202 18.39 -6.97 -19.34
N ALA A 203 17.24 -6.44 -19.75
CA ALA A 203 16.48 -5.46 -18.98
C ALA A 203 16.14 -5.93 -17.55
N ARG A 204 15.84 -7.22 -17.37
CA ARG A 204 15.50 -7.82 -16.05
C ARG A 204 16.64 -7.73 -15.05
N TYR A 205 17.87 -7.85 -15.53
CA TYR A 205 19.10 -7.85 -14.74
C TYR A 205 19.80 -6.48 -14.67
N SER A 206 19.19 -5.46 -15.29
CA SER A 206 19.77 -4.11 -15.40
C SER A 206 19.47 -3.18 -14.21
N GLY A 207 18.62 -3.61 -13.27
CA GLY A 207 18.24 -2.83 -12.09
C GLY A 207 19.42 -2.49 -11.18
N LEU A 208 19.46 -1.29 -10.63
CA LEU A 208 20.61 -0.80 -9.85
C LEU A 208 20.88 -1.65 -8.61
N ARG A 209 19.83 -2.09 -7.89
CA ARG A 209 19.98 -3.05 -6.77
C ARG A 209 20.54 -4.40 -7.22
N TYR A 210 20.16 -4.91 -8.41
CA TYR A 210 20.73 -6.14 -8.96
C TYR A 210 22.24 -6.01 -9.18
N LYS A 211 22.69 -4.90 -9.77
CA LYS A 211 24.13 -4.63 -9.97
C LYS A 211 24.89 -4.50 -8.66
N ALA A 212 24.30 -3.84 -7.66
CA ALA A 212 24.87 -3.69 -6.33
C ALA A 212 25.03 -5.05 -5.63
N MET A 213 23.99 -5.88 -5.66
CA MET A 213 24.03 -7.26 -5.17
C MET A 213 25.10 -8.09 -5.92
N ALA A 214 25.15 -8.02 -7.26
CA ALA A 214 26.09 -8.78 -8.08
C ALA A 214 27.56 -8.44 -7.79
N ALA A 215 27.86 -7.15 -7.55
CA ALA A 215 29.17 -6.69 -7.11
C ALA A 215 29.49 -7.13 -5.67
N ARG A 216 28.55 -6.93 -4.73
CA ARG A 216 28.68 -7.33 -3.32
C ARG A 216 28.96 -8.82 -3.16
N GLN A 217 28.21 -9.68 -3.85
CA GLN A 217 28.40 -11.14 -3.83
C GLN A 217 29.78 -11.59 -4.33
N ARG A 218 30.49 -10.74 -5.07
CA ARG A 218 31.86 -10.98 -5.57
C ARG A 218 32.94 -10.28 -4.73
N GLY A 219 32.58 -9.70 -3.58
CA GLY A 219 33.51 -9.08 -2.64
C GLY A 219 33.87 -7.62 -2.93
N ALA A 220 33.12 -6.92 -3.79
CA ALA A 220 33.32 -5.49 -4.00
C ALA A 220 32.98 -4.66 -2.75
N LYS A 221 33.78 -3.63 -2.44
CA LYS A 221 33.50 -2.67 -1.36
C LYS A 221 32.45 -1.65 -1.76
N ALA A 222 32.42 -1.28 -3.05
CA ALA A 222 31.52 -0.25 -3.55
C ALA A 222 31.12 -0.48 -4.99
N LEU A 223 29.97 0.10 -5.36
CA LEU A 223 29.50 0.27 -6.73
C LEU A 223 29.43 1.76 -7.08
N LEU A 224 30.02 2.15 -8.21
CA LEU A 224 29.94 3.51 -8.76
C LEU A 224 29.34 3.46 -10.17
N VAL A 225 28.18 4.09 -10.35
CA VAL A 225 27.35 3.98 -11.58
C VAL A 225 27.48 5.22 -12.46
N LEU A 226 28.04 5.05 -13.65
CA LEU A 226 28.17 6.08 -14.68
C LEU A 226 27.02 5.98 -15.69
N THR A 227 26.30 7.08 -15.94
CA THR A 227 25.35 7.14 -17.08
C THR A 227 26.15 7.38 -18.37
N GLY A 228 26.40 6.32 -19.13
CA GLY A 228 27.29 6.36 -20.30
C GLY A 228 26.85 7.32 -21.42
N PRO A 229 27.80 7.81 -22.25
CA PRO A 229 27.54 8.82 -23.29
C PRO A 229 26.53 8.39 -24.37
N ARG A 230 26.33 7.08 -24.59
CA ARG A 230 25.33 6.54 -25.54
C ARG A 230 23.97 6.26 -24.88
N SER A 231 23.85 6.38 -23.57
CA SER A 231 22.63 6.05 -22.82
C SER A 231 21.63 7.21 -22.75
N PRO A 232 20.34 6.92 -22.48
CA PRO A 232 19.38 7.94 -22.05
C PRO A 232 19.89 8.73 -20.84
N ASN A 233 19.75 10.06 -20.88
CA ASN A 233 20.27 10.97 -19.85
C ASN A 233 21.81 10.95 -19.69
N ALA A 234 22.53 10.66 -20.78
CA ALA A 234 23.99 10.66 -20.88
C ALA A 234 24.68 11.71 -19.99
N GLY A 235 25.59 11.25 -19.14
CA GLY A 235 26.41 12.10 -18.28
C GLY A 235 25.74 12.72 -17.06
N LEU A 236 24.43 12.54 -16.86
CA LEU A 236 23.74 12.98 -15.64
C LEU A 236 23.84 11.93 -14.53
N THR A 237 23.96 12.41 -13.29
CA THR A 237 23.78 11.59 -12.09
C THR A 237 22.34 11.07 -12.01
N ILE A 238 22.18 9.92 -11.35
CA ILE A 238 20.87 9.31 -11.07
C ILE A 238 20.24 10.05 -9.87
N PRO A 239 19.10 10.74 -10.02
CA PRO A 239 18.46 11.43 -8.91
C PRO A 239 18.03 10.43 -7.83
N MET A 240 18.22 10.77 -6.56
CA MET A 240 17.69 9.98 -5.46
C MET A 240 16.16 9.97 -5.49
N THR A 241 15.59 8.82 -5.81
CA THR A 241 14.16 8.53 -5.62
C THR A 241 13.98 7.72 -4.35
N PHE A 242 12.88 7.97 -3.62
CA PHE A 242 12.46 7.08 -2.56
C PHE A 242 12.28 5.66 -3.11
N ASP A 243 12.90 4.70 -2.45
CA ASP A 243 12.91 3.28 -2.80
C ASP A 243 12.20 2.56 -1.65
N THR A 244 11.13 1.82 -1.96
CA THR A 244 10.18 1.32 -0.95
C THR A 244 10.76 0.20 -0.08
N ALA A 245 11.88 -0.40 -0.45
CA ALA A 245 12.58 -1.31 0.45
C ALA A 245 13.44 -0.56 1.48
N ILE A 246 12.97 -0.68 2.72
CA ILE A 246 13.47 -0.02 3.93
C ILE A 246 14.96 -0.38 4.21
N SER A 247 15.38 -1.60 3.87
CA SER A 247 16.75 -2.09 4.10
C SER A 247 17.78 -1.68 3.03
N GLY A 248 19.01 -1.42 3.50
CA GLY A 248 20.16 -1.08 2.67
C GLY A 248 20.67 -2.24 1.80
N SER A 249 21.56 -1.93 0.85
CA SER A 249 22.12 -2.92 -0.06
C SER A 249 23.27 -3.74 0.53
N GLY A 250 23.80 -3.42 1.72
CA GLY A 250 24.98 -4.11 2.26
C GLY A 250 26.25 -3.83 1.43
N ILE A 251 26.28 -2.69 0.75
CA ILE A 251 27.40 -2.18 -0.06
C ILE A 251 27.25 -0.66 -0.22
N VAL A 252 28.37 0.05 -0.31
CA VAL A 252 28.40 1.48 -0.64
C VAL A 252 28.09 1.66 -2.13
N ALA A 253 27.12 2.49 -2.48
CA ALA A 253 26.65 2.65 -3.85
C ALA A 253 26.37 4.11 -4.20
N ALA A 254 27.03 4.61 -5.24
CA ALA A 254 26.88 5.97 -5.74
C ALA A 254 26.74 6.01 -7.26
N THR A 255 26.34 7.16 -7.78
CA THR A 255 26.33 7.50 -9.20
C THR A 255 27.26 8.67 -9.46
N MET A 256 27.85 8.73 -10.66
CA MET A 256 28.73 9.82 -11.07
C MET A 256 28.36 10.40 -12.44
N SER A 257 28.70 11.66 -12.65
CA SER A 257 28.50 12.41 -13.90
C SER A 257 29.50 12.01 -14.98
N ALA A 258 29.26 12.46 -16.21
CA ALA A 258 30.23 12.32 -17.30
C ALA A 258 31.57 12.99 -16.97
N ALA A 259 31.59 14.16 -16.32
CA ALA A 259 32.84 14.87 -16.02
C ALA A 259 33.74 14.08 -15.05
N VAL A 260 33.13 13.42 -14.05
CA VAL A 260 33.83 12.51 -13.14
C VAL A 260 34.26 11.23 -13.86
N GLY A 261 33.37 10.66 -14.68
CA GLY A 261 33.66 9.49 -15.51
C GLY A 261 34.83 9.71 -16.47
N ASP A 262 34.83 10.80 -17.22
CA ASP A 262 35.91 11.15 -18.15
C ASP A 262 37.25 11.31 -17.41
N SER A 263 37.25 12.02 -16.26
CA SER A 263 38.45 12.18 -15.40
C SER A 263 39.01 10.85 -14.89
N LEU A 264 38.15 9.86 -14.65
CA LEU A 264 38.56 8.50 -14.28
C LEU A 264 39.11 7.72 -15.49
N PHE A 265 38.48 7.86 -16.65
CA PHE A 265 38.84 7.12 -17.86
C PHE A 265 40.03 7.74 -18.63
N GLU A 266 40.54 8.91 -18.26
CA GLU A 266 41.86 9.41 -18.70
C GLU A 266 43.00 8.42 -18.41
N TYR A 267 42.84 7.57 -17.38
CA TYR A 267 43.78 6.51 -17.00
C TYR A 267 43.64 5.24 -17.88
N VAL A 268 42.64 5.17 -18.77
CA VAL A 268 42.42 4.03 -19.68
C VAL A 268 43.07 4.31 -21.04
N PRO A 269 44.18 3.63 -21.40
CA PRO A 269 45.01 4.04 -22.52
C PRO A 269 44.34 3.81 -23.88
N ASN A 270 44.24 4.89 -24.68
CA ASN A 270 43.75 4.91 -26.06
C ASN A 270 42.28 4.48 -26.23
N ARG A 271 41.42 4.67 -25.23
CA ARG A 271 39.98 4.38 -25.32
C ARG A 271 39.16 5.44 -24.60
N THR A 272 38.14 5.98 -25.26
CA THR A 272 37.11 6.82 -24.63
C THR A 272 35.99 5.98 -24.02
N VAL A 273 35.21 6.55 -23.10
CA VAL A 273 34.01 5.91 -22.53
C VAL A 273 33.00 5.56 -23.64
N GLU A 274 32.86 6.40 -24.67
CA GLU A 274 31.95 6.15 -25.80
C GLU A 274 32.37 4.94 -26.64
N GLU A 275 33.66 4.79 -26.95
CA GLU A 275 34.19 3.63 -27.68
C GLU A 275 34.09 2.34 -26.87
N ILE A 276 34.23 2.42 -25.54
CA ILE A 276 34.03 1.28 -24.63
C ILE A 276 32.56 0.88 -24.57
N GLN A 277 31.65 1.86 -24.43
CA GLN A 277 30.22 1.60 -24.41
C GLN A 277 29.73 1.03 -25.75
N ALA A 278 30.19 1.56 -26.89
CA ALA A 278 29.81 1.07 -28.22
C ALA A 278 30.22 -0.40 -28.46
N GLU A 279 31.32 -0.87 -27.86
CA GLU A 279 31.70 -2.28 -27.91
C GLU A 279 30.74 -3.14 -27.06
N LEU A 280 30.42 -2.69 -25.84
CA LEU A 280 29.51 -3.36 -24.93
C LEU A 280 28.07 -3.42 -25.46
N ASP A 281 27.62 -2.37 -26.15
CA ASP A 281 26.25 -2.25 -26.71
C ASP A 281 25.91 -3.34 -27.71
N THR A 282 26.92 -3.97 -28.33
CA THR A 282 26.73 -5.14 -29.21
C THR A 282 26.19 -6.38 -28.50
N GLY A 283 26.12 -6.37 -27.16
CA GLY A 283 25.67 -7.51 -26.35
C GLY A 283 26.64 -8.68 -26.29
N ASN A 284 27.84 -8.54 -26.84
CA ASN A 284 28.84 -9.60 -26.88
C ASN A 284 29.30 -10.00 -25.45
N PRO A 285 29.01 -11.22 -24.96
CA PRO A 285 29.37 -11.67 -23.62
C PRO A 285 30.88 -11.88 -23.41
N HIS A 286 31.70 -11.74 -24.47
CA HIS A 286 33.16 -11.86 -24.39
C HIS A 286 33.88 -10.51 -24.22
N VAL A 287 33.16 -9.38 -24.17
CA VAL A 287 33.74 -8.07 -23.86
C VAL A 287 33.96 -7.98 -22.36
N ALA A 288 35.20 -8.24 -21.94
CA ALA A 288 35.58 -8.28 -20.54
C ALA A 288 35.69 -6.89 -19.90
N GLY A 289 35.38 -6.82 -18.60
CA GLY A 289 35.83 -5.71 -17.75
C GLY A 289 37.35 -5.70 -17.55
N PHE A 290 37.89 -4.62 -16.99
CA PHE A 290 39.32 -4.40 -16.80
C PHE A 290 39.62 -3.56 -15.55
N SER A 291 40.82 -3.70 -14.99
CA SER A 291 41.35 -2.79 -13.96
C SER A 291 41.65 -1.41 -14.56
N ILE A 292 41.40 -0.35 -13.79
CA ILE A 292 41.90 0.99 -14.11
C ILE A 292 43.16 1.18 -13.26
N ASP A 293 44.31 0.95 -13.88
CA ASP A 293 45.62 1.01 -13.21
C ASP A 293 45.98 2.46 -12.82
N ASP A 294 46.88 2.62 -11.85
CA ASP A 294 47.30 3.91 -11.27
C ASP A 294 46.16 4.80 -10.71
N VAL A 295 45.02 4.19 -10.40
CA VAL A 295 43.85 4.84 -9.77
C VAL A 295 43.51 4.24 -8.41
N ARG A 296 43.31 5.13 -7.44
CA ARG A 296 42.72 4.87 -6.13
C ARG A 296 41.60 5.87 -5.87
N LEU A 297 40.41 5.37 -5.56
CA LEU A 297 39.25 6.20 -5.19
C LEU A 297 38.99 6.10 -3.69
N THR A 298 38.67 7.25 -3.08
CA THR A 298 37.95 7.33 -1.81
C THR A 298 36.52 7.78 -2.10
N LEU A 299 35.54 7.01 -1.66
CA LEU A 299 34.12 7.30 -1.80
C LEU A 299 33.50 7.37 -0.40
N ASP A 300 33.09 8.56 0.02
CA ASP A 300 32.35 8.77 1.27
C ASP A 300 30.88 8.99 0.94
N VAL A 301 30.02 8.00 1.21
CA VAL A 301 28.57 8.10 0.97
C VAL A 301 27.83 8.44 2.24
N ARG A 302 26.96 9.46 2.15
CA ARG A 302 26.14 9.95 3.25
C ARG A 302 24.67 9.92 2.85
N VAL A 303 23.97 8.85 3.20
CA VAL A 303 22.52 8.74 3.01
C VAL A 303 21.80 9.13 4.29
N THR A 304 20.84 10.05 4.18
CA THR A 304 19.90 10.37 5.27
C THR A 304 18.50 9.90 4.90
N ARG A 305 17.98 8.98 5.70
CA ARG A 305 16.56 8.57 5.67
C ARG A 305 15.76 9.59 6.47
N GLU A 306 14.81 10.25 5.81
CA GLU A 306 13.88 11.18 6.47
C GLU A 306 12.76 10.37 7.12
N GLN A 307 12.85 10.14 8.43
CA GLN A 307 11.75 9.51 9.17
C GLN A 307 10.59 10.49 9.35
N ARG A 308 9.36 10.01 9.19
CA ARG A 308 8.12 10.71 9.56
C ARG A 308 7.17 9.77 10.27
N THR A 309 6.22 10.35 11.00
CA THR A 309 5.13 9.65 11.65
C THR A 309 3.91 9.55 10.72
N GLY A 310 3.46 8.34 10.43
CA GLY A 310 2.13 8.05 9.87
C GLY A 310 1.12 7.74 10.99
N PHE A 311 -0.17 7.71 10.67
CA PHE A 311 -1.22 7.41 11.64
C PHE A 311 -2.27 6.48 11.05
N ASN A 312 -2.45 5.29 11.62
CA ASN A 312 -3.68 4.54 11.41
C ASN A 312 -4.80 5.19 12.21
N VAL A 313 -5.99 5.33 11.64
CA VAL A 313 -7.17 5.83 12.36
C VAL A 313 -8.11 4.66 12.62
N VAL A 314 -8.35 4.33 13.89
CA VAL A 314 -9.10 3.13 14.28
C VAL A 314 -10.17 3.46 15.32
N GLY A 315 -11.43 3.20 14.96
CA GLY A 315 -12.58 3.30 15.84
C GLY A 315 -13.19 1.94 16.17
N TYR A 316 -13.85 1.84 17.31
CA TYR A 316 -14.43 0.61 17.84
C TYR A 316 -15.91 0.78 18.15
N LEU A 317 -16.72 -0.16 17.65
CA LEU A 317 -18.14 -0.30 17.95
C LEU A 317 -18.31 -1.53 18.86
N PRO A 318 -18.44 -1.37 20.19
CA PRO A 318 -18.57 -2.49 21.11
C PRO A 318 -19.81 -3.34 20.81
N PRO A 319 -19.84 -4.62 21.19
CA PRO A 319 -21.01 -5.47 21.00
C PRO A 319 -22.24 -4.91 21.73
N LEU A 320 -23.42 -5.07 21.14
CA LEU A 320 -24.71 -4.66 21.72
C LEU A 320 -25.60 -5.85 22.11
N ALA A 321 -25.40 -7.00 21.48
CA ALA A 321 -26.19 -8.20 21.70
C ALA A 321 -25.69 -9.01 22.90
N MET A 322 -26.61 -9.60 23.67
CA MET A 322 -26.29 -10.50 24.77
C MET A 322 -26.74 -11.94 24.46
N PRO A 323 -25.89 -12.97 24.69
CA PRO A 323 -24.51 -12.87 25.15
C PRO A 323 -23.56 -12.38 24.04
N SER A 324 -22.69 -11.43 24.40
CA SER A 324 -21.51 -11.10 23.61
C SER A 324 -20.54 -12.28 23.59
N VAL A 325 -19.68 -12.32 22.59
CA VAL A 325 -18.67 -13.39 22.42
C VAL A 325 -17.40 -13.15 23.25
N THR A 326 -16.62 -14.20 23.49
CA THR A 326 -15.32 -14.17 24.19
C THR A 326 -14.14 -14.28 23.21
N ALA A 327 -12.90 -14.13 23.72
CA ALA A 327 -11.63 -14.35 22.99
C ALA A 327 -11.63 -15.68 22.21
N ASP A 328 -11.93 -16.80 22.90
CA ASP A 328 -12.03 -18.15 22.30
C ASP A 328 -13.04 -18.28 21.14
N GLN A 329 -13.88 -17.27 20.93
CA GLN A 329 -14.88 -17.21 19.87
C GLN A 329 -14.55 -16.18 18.78
N LYS A 330 -13.37 -15.54 18.81
CA LYS A 330 -12.90 -14.42 17.97
C LYS A 330 -13.77 -13.15 18.11
N PRO A 331 -13.57 -12.31 19.14
CA PRO A 331 -14.52 -11.27 19.54
C PRO A 331 -14.68 -10.09 18.57
N TYR A 332 -13.78 -9.92 17.61
CA TYR A 332 -13.76 -8.77 16.71
C TYR A 332 -14.17 -9.12 15.27
N VAL A 333 -14.64 -8.12 14.53
CA VAL A 333 -14.72 -8.08 13.06
C VAL A 333 -14.07 -6.78 12.63
N LEU A 334 -13.16 -6.83 11.66
CA LEU A 334 -12.41 -5.67 11.18
C LEU A 334 -12.95 -5.24 9.81
N LEU A 335 -13.21 -3.95 9.64
CA LEU A 335 -13.54 -3.32 8.36
C LEU A 335 -12.46 -2.28 8.06
N GLY A 336 -11.87 -2.31 6.86
CA GLY A 336 -10.72 -1.48 6.51
C GLY A 336 -10.76 -0.87 5.12
N ALA A 337 -10.04 0.24 4.98
CA ALA A 337 -9.68 0.91 3.72
C ALA A 337 -8.48 1.83 4.01
N HIS A 338 -7.48 1.93 3.14
CA HIS A 338 -6.49 3.00 3.28
C HIS A 338 -7.10 4.37 2.95
N TYR A 339 -6.55 5.43 3.54
CA TYR A 339 -7.02 6.80 3.35
C TYR A 339 -5.99 7.75 2.76
N ASP A 340 -4.70 7.35 2.71
CA ASP A 340 -3.69 8.09 1.97
C ASP A 340 -3.81 7.89 0.45
N HIS A 341 -3.10 8.72 -0.31
CA HIS A 341 -2.90 8.59 -1.75
C HIS A 341 -1.59 9.29 -2.16
N LEU A 342 -1.32 9.43 -3.45
CA LEU A 342 -0.01 9.84 -4.00
C LEU A 342 0.39 11.32 -3.87
N GLY A 343 -0.42 12.18 -3.25
CA GLY A 343 -0.10 13.60 -3.08
C GLY A 343 0.02 14.36 -4.41
N LEU A 344 1.25 14.73 -4.80
CA LEU A 344 1.56 15.36 -6.10
C LEU A 344 2.12 14.38 -7.14
N GLY A 345 2.15 13.07 -6.84
CA GLY A 345 2.72 12.04 -7.73
C GLY A 345 4.22 12.15 -7.97
N LEU A 346 4.95 12.86 -7.09
CA LEU A 346 6.41 13.03 -7.17
C LEU A 346 7.20 11.84 -6.58
N GLN A 347 6.50 10.93 -5.91
CA GLN A 347 7.00 9.71 -5.26
C GLN A 347 5.96 8.60 -5.45
N GLY A 348 6.35 7.34 -5.26
CA GLY A 348 5.45 6.19 -5.46
C GLY A 348 5.13 5.90 -6.93
N ASN A 349 4.07 5.12 -7.16
CA ASN A 349 3.76 4.52 -8.46
C ASN A 349 2.84 5.40 -9.34
N SER A 350 3.03 6.72 -9.36
CA SER A 350 2.21 7.64 -10.18
C SER A 350 2.25 7.27 -11.66
N LEU A 351 1.07 7.28 -12.29
CA LEU A 351 0.86 7.05 -13.72
C LEU A 351 0.54 8.34 -14.50
N ALA A 352 0.75 9.51 -13.87
CA ALA A 352 0.52 10.83 -14.46
C ALA A 352 1.27 11.01 -15.79
N ARG A 353 0.63 11.65 -16.76
CA ARG A 353 1.27 12.04 -18.04
C ARG A 353 2.22 13.21 -17.84
N ASP A 354 3.09 13.47 -18.80
CA ASP A 354 4.04 14.60 -18.72
C ASP A 354 3.36 15.97 -18.55
N ASN A 355 2.13 16.13 -19.04
CA ASN A 355 1.31 17.34 -18.87
C ASN A 355 0.49 17.38 -17.57
N GLU A 356 0.54 16.31 -16.75
CA GLU A 356 -0.17 16.11 -15.47
C GLU A 356 0.84 16.04 -14.30
N ARG A 357 2.14 16.15 -14.59
CA ARG A 357 3.24 15.93 -13.64
C ARG A 357 3.26 17.02 -12.56
N GLY A 358 3.14 16.60 -11.29
CA GLY A 358 3.11 17.51 -10.14
C GLY A 358 1.72 18.09 -9.83
N GLU A 359 0.68 17.68 -10.55
CA GLU A 359 -0.71 17.98 -10.18
C GLU A 359 -1.17 17.09 -9.01
N ILE A 360 -2.21 17.56 -8.30
CA ILE A 360 -2.75 16.86 -7.13
C ILE A 360 -3.43 15.57 -7.58
N HIS A 361 -3.03 14.45 -6.97
CA HIS A 361 -3.70 13.17 -7.12
C HIS A 361 -4.80 13.11 -6.06
N ASN A 362 -6.04 13.43 -6.44
CA ASN A 362 -7.15 13.53 -5.49
C ASN A 362 -7.65 12.17 -4.97
N GLY A 363 -7.43 11.07 -5.69
CA GLY A 363 -7.68 9.72 -5.18
C GLY A 363 -9.13 9.50 -4.74
N ALA A 364 -10.07 9.81 -5.63
CA ALA A 364 -11.50 9.75 -5.34
C ALA A 364 -12.07 8.33 -5.36
N ASP A 365 -11.66 7.50 -6.31
CA ASP A 365 -11.85 6.05 -6.20
C ASP A 365 -10.81 5.44 -5.28
N ASP A 366 -9.58 5.94 -5.37
CA ASP A 366 -8.36 5.37 -4.79
C ASP A 366 -7.75 6.29 -3.70
N ASN A 367 -8.14 6.20 -2.43
CA ASN A 367 -9.18 5.33 -1.90
C ASN A 367 -10.21 6.06 -1.02
N ALA A 368 -10.56 7.30 -1.40
CA ALA A 368 -11.67 8.01 -0.74
C ALA A 368 -13.00 7.23 -0.84
N SER A 369 -13.19 6.41 -1.88
CA SER A 369 -14.37 5.54 -2.04
C SER A 369 -14.45 4.43 -0.97
N GLY A 370 -13.33 3.75 -0.67
CA GLY A 370 -13.26 2.72 0.37
C GLY A 370 -13.45 3.30 1.76
N VAL A 371 -12.81 4.44 2.05
CA VAL A 371 -13.00 5.17 3.31
C VAL A 371 -14.48 5.57 3.50
N ALA A 372 -15.11 6.13 2.46
CA ALA A 372 -16.53 6.47 2.47
C ALA A 372 -17.41 5.23 2.72
N ALA A 373 -17.04 4.08 2.14
CA ALA A 373 -17.77 2.84 2.32
C ALA A 373 -17.69 2.31 3.76
N VAL A 374 -16.49 2.26 4.35
CA VAL A 374 -16.29 1.80 5.73
C VAL A 374 -16.98 2.71 6.75
N ILE A 375 -16.95 4.04 6.54
CA ILE A 375 -17.70 5.02 7.35
C ILE A 375 -19.20 4.71 7.32
N GLU A 376 -19.80 4.55 6.14
CA GLU A 376 -21.24 4.34 6.01
C GLU A 376 -21.70 2.95 6.47
N ILE A 377 -20.87 1.91 6.30
CA ILE A 377 -21.09 0.59 6.90
C ILE A 377 -21.03 0.69 8.43
N GLY A 378 -20.04 1.37 8.98
CA GLY A 378 -19.93 1.64 10.43
C GLY A 378 -21.16 2.35 10.98
N ARG A 379 -21.62 3.41 10.29
CA ARG A 379 -22.86 4.14 10.61
C ARG A 379 -24.10 3.24 10.56
N ALA A 380 -24.17 2.32 9.61
CA ALA A 380 -25.27 1.35 9.50
C ALA A 380 -25.23 0.30 10.63
N LEU A 381 -24.03 -0.16 11.02
CA LEU A 381 -23.85 -1.18 12.06
C LEU A 381 -24.02 -0.64 13.48
N ALA A 382 -23.67 0.63 13.73
CA ALA A 382 -23.70 1.26 15.05
C ALA A 382 -25.07 1.16 15.76
N GLY A 383 -26.17 1.28 15.01
CA GLY A 383 -27.54 1.14 15.51
C GLY A 383 -28.13 -0.27 15.44
N THR A 384 -27.34 -1.30 15.08
CA THR A 384 -27.82 -2.68 14.92
C THR A 384 -27.26 -3.63 15.96
N ASP A 385 -28.04 -4.67 16.26
CA ASP A 385 -27.65 -5.73 17.17
C ASP A 385 -26.46 -6.52 16.61
N ARG A 386 -25.40 -6.64 17.42
CA ARG A 386 -24.10 -7.22 17.06
C ARG A 386 -23.48 -7.93 18.27
N ARG A 387 -23.08 -9.18 18.10
CA ARG A 387 -22.50 -10.02 19.17
C ARG A 387 -20.99 -9.85 19.31
N ARG A 388 -20.31 -9.61 18.19
CA ARG A 388 -18.92 -9.18 18.08
C ARG A 388 -18.81 -7.66 18.16
N GLY A 389 -17.66 -7.18 18.63
CA GLY A 389 -17.28 -5.79 18.42
C GLY A 389 -16.84 -5.60 16.97
N VAL A 390 -17.12 -4.43 16.39
CA VAL A 390 -16.68 -4.08 15.02
C VAL A 390 -15.61 -3.02 15.13
N ILE A 391 -14.45 -3.28 14.53
CA ILE A 391 -13.35 -2.33 14.40
C ILE A 391 -13.46 -1.71 13.01
N LEU A 392 -13.43 -0.37 12.98
CA LEU A 392 -13.41 0.46 11.77
C LEU A 392 -12.01 1.04 11.67
N ALA A 393 -11.18 0.48 10.80
CA ALA A 393 -9.79 0.90 10.64
C ALA A 393 -9.60 1.63 9.31
N PHE A 394 -8.75 2.64 9.32
CA PHE A 394 -8.37 3.41 8.15
C PHE A 394 -6.85 3.52 8.13
N TRP A 395 -6.25 2.96 7.09
CA TRP A 395 -4.80 2.76 7.01
C TRP A 395 -4.10 3.94 6.35
N SER A 396 -2.87 4.21 6.76
CA SER A 396 -1.98 5.17 6.10
C SER A 396 -0.74 4.41 5.63
N GLY A 397 -0.18 4.77 4.48
CA GLY A 397 1.06 4.22 3.95
C GLY A 397 0.84 2.98 3.09
N GLU A 398 -0.38 2.77 2.58
CA GLU A 398 -0.68 1.67 1.66
C GLU A 398 0.14 1.83 0.37
N GLU A 399 0.08 3.04 -0.21
CA GLU A 399 0.81 3.52 -1.39
C GLU A 399 2.34 3.38 -1.29
N LEU A 400 2.84 3.27 -0.07
CA LEU A 400 4.26 3.15 0.26
C LEU A 400 4.67 1.71 0.57
N GLY A 401 3.74 0.75 0.48
CA GLY A 401 3.96 -0.68 0.74
C GLY A 401 3.24 -1.20 1.98
N LEU A 402 1.93 -0.92 2.13
CA LEU A 402 1.06 -1.46 3.20
C LEU A 402 1.49 -1.10 4.64
N LEU A 403 2.26 -0.02 4.81
CA LEU A 403 3.00 0.27 6.04
C LEU A 403 2.10 0.33 7.28
N GLY A 404 0.93 0.95 7.16
CA GLY A 404 -0.04 1.09 8.25
C GLY A 404 -0.71 -0.22 8.66
N SER A 405 -1.22 -1.01 7.71
CA SER A 405 -1.90 -2.27 8.03
C SER A 405 -0.92 -3.33 8.51
N ALA A 406 0.30 -3.37 7.96
CA ALA A 406 1.38 -4.22 8.45
C ALA A 406 1.77 -3.83 9.89
N ASN A 407 2.02 -2.55 10.17
CA ASN A 407 2.30 -2.11 11.54
C ASN A 407 1.17 -2.46 12.53
N PHE A 408 -0.10 -2.43 12.10
CA PHE A 408 -1.22 -2.86 12.94
C PHE A 408 -1.25 -4.37 13.19
N ALA A 409 -0.86 -5.19 12.21
CA ALA A 409 -0.69 -6.62 12.40
C ALA A 409 0.47 -6.91 13.36
N ASP A 410 1.64 -6.31 13.13
CA ASP A 410 2.88 -6.55 13.88
C ASP A 410 2.81 -6.09 15.34
N THR A 411 2.14 -4.96 15.62
CA THR A 411 2.04 -4.40 16.98
C THR A 411 0.86 -4.96 17.80
N GLU A 412 0.02 -5.79 17.19
CA GLU A 412 -1.21 -6.37 17.76
C GLU A 412 -2.01 -5.45 18.72
N PRO A 413 -2.52 -4.27 18.30
CA PRO A 413 -3.38 -3.42 19.15
C PRO A 413 -4.65 -4.14 19.62
N VAL A 414 -5.05 -5.18 18.88
CA VAL A 414 -5.80 -6.35 19.36
C VAL A 414 -5.07 -7.61 18.85
N PRO A 415 -5.13 -8.77 19.53
CA PRO A 415 -4.50 -9.99 19.02
C PRO A 415 -5.10 -10.42 17.67
N MET A 416 -4.27 -10.77 16.69
CA MET A 416 -4.75 -11.19 15.37
C MET A 416 -5.66 -12.44 15.43
N PRO A 417 -5.38 -13.47 16.27
CA PRO A 417 -6.28 -14.62 16.41
C PRO A 417 -7.69 -14.28 16.91
N ASP A 418 -7.89 -13.14 17.59
CA ASP A 418 -9.19 -12.68 18.09
C ASP A 418 -10.07 -12.04 16.99
N ILE A 419 -9.54 -11.84 15.77
CA ILE A 419 -10.28 -11.25 14.65
C ILE A 419 -11.02 -12.35 13.88
N SER A 420 -12.36 -12.32 13.92
CA SER A 420 -13.25 -13.27 13.24
C SER A 420 -13.32 -13.07 11.73
N GLY A 421 -12.69 -12.04 11.20
CA GLY A 421 -12.56 -11.77 9.77
C GLY A 421 -12.37 -10.28 9.46
N TYR A 422 -11.71 -10.03 8.34
CA TYR A 422 -11.40 -8.72 7.78
C TYR A 422 -12.17 -8.49 6.47
N LEU A 423 -12.79 -7.31 6.31
CA LEU A 423 -13.35 -6.86 5.04
C LEU A 423 -12.65 -5.58 4.62
N ASN A 424 -11.93 -5.63 3.49
CA ASN A 424 -11.22 -4.50 2.91
C ASN A 424 -12.03 -3.86 1.79
N PHE A 425 -12.00 -2.54 1.68
CA PHE A 425 -12.67 -1.76 0.65
C PHE A 425 -11.62 -0.89 -0.06
N ASP A 426 -11.38 -1.21 -1.32
CA ASP A 426 -10.29 -0.69 -2.15
C ASP A 426 -10.84 -0.44 -3.55
N MET A 427 -10.72 0.79 -4.07
CA MET A 427 -11.26 1.18 -5.38
C MET A 427 -12.69 0.68 -5.63
N VAL A 428 -13.64 1.10 -4.79
CA VAL A 428 -15.03 0.60 -4.76
C VAL A 428 -16.06 1.54 -5.38
N GLY A 429 -15.65 2.71 -5.84
CA GLY A 429 -16.48 3.75 -6.43
C GLY A 429 -16.63 3.67 -7.96
N ARG A 430 -15.94 2.77 -8.66
CA ARG A 430 -15.82 2.79 -10.13
C ARG A 430 -16.42 1.59 -10.85
N ALA A 431 -17.41 0.96 -10.23
CA ALA A 431 -18.19 -0.14 -10.80
C ALA A 431 -18.72 0.15 -12.21
N ARG A 432 -18.54 -0.82 -13.12
CA ARG A 432 -19.00 -0.78 -14.53
C ARG A 432 -19.74 -2.06 -14.87
N ASP A 433 -20.72 -1.98 -15.76
CA ASP A 433 -21.55 -3.12 -16.20
C ASP A 433 -22.18 -3.93 -15.05
N ASN A 434 -22.49 -3.27 -13.92
CA ASN A 434 -22.98 -3.88 -12.67
C ASN A 434 -22.03 -4.96 -12.10
N ARG A 435 -20.73 -4.90 -12.40
CA ARG A 435 -19.70 -5.82 -11.89
C ARG A 435 -19.07 -5.32 -10.60
N LEU A 436 -18.76 -6.27 -9.71
CA LEU A 436 -17.99 -6.08 -8.50
C LEU A 436 -17.08 -7.29 -8.32
N ALA A 437 -15.77 -7.10 -8.13
CA ALA A 437 -14.88 -8.19 -7.75
C ALA A 437 -14.90 -8.37 -6.24
N LEU A 438 -14.98 -9.62 -5.80
CA LEU A 438 -14.77 -10.01 -4.42
C LEU A 438 -13.61 -11.00 -4.38
N GLN A 439 -12.51 -10.60 -3.75
CA GLN A 439 -11.23 -11.31 -3.78
C GLN A 439 -10.86 -11.82 -2.38
N ALA A 440 -9.78 -12.60 -2.25
CA ALA A 440 -9.41 -13.32 -1.03
C ALA A 440 -10.46 -14.34 -0.53
N VAL A 441 -11.45 -14.69 -1.37
CA VAL A 441 -12.60 -15.55 -1.00
C VAL A 441 -12.15 -16.95 -0.59
N GLY A 442 -10.97 -17.41 -1.01
CA GLY A 442 -10.39 -18.68 -0.58
C GLY A 442 -9.96 -18.73 0.88
N SER A 443 -9.83 -17.59 1.56
CA SER A 443 -9.35 -17.51 2.95
C SER A 443 -10.30 -18.05 4.04
N SER A 444 -11.53 -18.42 3.66
CA SER A 444 -12.52 -19.10 4.53
C SER A 444 -13.52 -19.90 3.69
N THR A 445 -13.88 -21.10 4.13
CA THR A 445 -14.94 -21.88 3.46
C THR A 445 -16.33 -21.24 3.54
N ALA A 446 -16.54 -20.26 4.42
CA ALA A 446 -17.84 -19.63 4.60
C ALA A 446 -18.08 -18.42 3.70
N TRP A 447 -17.07 -17.85 3.02
CA TRP A 447 -17.24 -16.59 2.28
C TRP A 447 -18.27 -16.68 1.15
N GLU A 448 -18.23 -17.72 0.31
CA GLU A 448 -19.16 -17.86 -0.82
C GLU A 448 -20.63 -17.78 -0.39
N GLY A 449 -21.04 -18.63 0.56
CA GLY A 449 -22.42 -18.67 1.03
C GLY A 449 -22.89 -17.38 1.70
N LEU A 450 -21.97 -16.56 2.23
CA LEU A 450 -22.27 -15.24 2.79
C LEU A 450 -22.44 -14.19 1.70
N ILE A 451 -21.59 -14.23 0.68
CA ILE A 451 -21.65 -13.37 -0.49
C ILE A 451 -22.96 -13.63 -1.25
N GLU A 452 -23.30 -14.89 -1.53
CA GLU A 452 -24.55 -15.27 -2.19
C GLU A 452 -25.77 -14.71 -1.45
N GLN A 453 -25.88 -15.01 -0.15
CA GLN A 453 -27.00 -14.55 0.68
C GLN A 453 -27.10 -13.03 0.75
N ALA A 454 -25.96 -12.33 0.84
CA ALA A 454 -25.92 -10.88 0.90
C ALA A 454 -26.20 -10.20 -0.45
N ASN A 455 -25.83 -10.84 -1.55
CA ASN A 455 -25.99 -10.29 -2.90
C ASN A 455 -27.39 -10.52 -3.49
N VAL A 456 -28.14 -11.55 -3.08
CA VAL A 456 -29.54 -11.77 -3.51
C VAL A 456 -30.41 -10.47 -3.48
N PRO A 457 -30.39 -9.66 -2.41
CA PRO A 457 -31.14 -8.40 -2.37
C PRO A 457 -30.41 -7.18 -2.95
N VAL A 458 -29.15 -7.28 -3.40
CA VAL A 458 -28.30 -6.17 -3.90
C VAL A 458 -28.07 -6.25 -5.42
N GLY A 459 -27.91 -7.44 -5.98
CA GLY A 459 -27.95 -7.71 -7.41
C GLY A 459 -26.71 -7.32 -8.21
N PHE A 460 -25.50 -7.37 -7.64
CA PHE A 460 -24.26 -7.24 -8.42
C PHE A 460 -23.97 -8.53 -9.22
N ASN A 461 -23.33 -8.36 -10.37
CA ASN A 461 -22.61 -9.43 -11.06
C ASN A 461 -21.25 -9.62 -10.39
N VAL A 462 -21.24 -10.41 -9.30
CA VAL A 462 -20.05 -10.64 -8.49
C VAL A 462 -19.06 -11.53 -9.23
N GLN A 463 -17.81 -11.09 -9.31
CA GLN A 463 -16.67 -11.89 -9.77
C GLN A 463 -15.91 -12.39 -8.54
N ILE A 464 -16.01 -13.69 -8.26
CA ILE A 464 -15.28 -14.34 -7.17
C ILE A 464 -13.83 -14.58 -7.60
N GLN A 465 -12.89 -14.18 -6.75
CA GLN A 465 -11.48 -14.55 -6.85
C GLN A 465 -11.03 -15.14 -5.51
N HIS A 466 -10.46 -16.34 -5.54
CA HIS A 466 -10.08 -17.04 -4.31
C HIS A 466 -8.73 -16.59 -3.73
N ASP A 467 -7.85 -16.07 -4.58
CA ASP A 467 -6.49 -15.66 -4.24
C ASP A 467 -6.49 -14.53 -3.18
N PRO A 468 -5.83 -14.72 -2.02
CA PRO A 468 -5.68 -13.70 -0.99
C PRO A 468 -4.34 -12.95 -1.05
N TYR A 469 -3.40 -13.33 -1.93
CA TYR A 469 -2.08 -12.68 -2.05
C TYR A 469 -2.17 -11.44 -2.95
N LEU A 470 -2.92 -10.45 -2.48
CA LEU A 470 -3.26 -9.22 -3.19
C LEU A 470 -2.36 -8.07 -2.72
N PRO A 471 -1.91 -7.16 -3.61
CA PRO A 471 -1.15 -5.97 -3.22
C PRO A 471 -2.10 -4.89 -2.67
N THR A 472 -2.63 -5.14 -1.48
CA THR A 472 -3.54 -4.27 -0.70
C THR A 472 -3.51 -4.75 0.76
N ASP A 473 -4.10 -4.00 1.69
CA ASP A 473 -4.06 -4.25 3.15
C ASP A 473 -4.50 -5.67 3.59
N VAL A 474 -5.23 -6.39 2.73
CA VAL A 474 -5.55 -7.82 2.93
C VAL A 474 -4.31 -8.69 3.11
N MET A 475 -3.17 -8.36 2.49
CA MET A 475 -1.93 -9.14 2.62
C MET A 475 -1.46 -9.23 4.06
N SER A 476 -1.45 -8.10 4.78
CA SER A 476 -1.06 -7.99 6.19
C SER A 476 -1.89 -8.92 7.09
N PHE A 477 -3.20 -8.96 6.86
CA PHE A 477 -4.13 -9.80 7.63
C PHE A 477 -4.13 -11.28 7.20
N ASN A 478 -3.91 -11.58 5.92
CA ASN A 478 -3.77 -12.95 5.44
C ASN A 478 -2.46 -13.60 5.92
N GLY A 479 -1.38 -12.83 6.06
CA GLY A 479 -0.15 -13.28 6.73
C GLY A 479 -0.41 -13.72 8.17
N ALA A 480 -1.15 -12.89 8.93
CA ALA A 480 -1.54 -13.13 10.32
C ALA A 480 -2.74 -14.11 10.51
N GLU A 481 -3.02 -14.99 9.53
CA GLU A 481 -4.10 -15.99 9.55
C GLU A 481 -5.53 -15.44 9.82
N VAL A 482 -5.79 -14.19 9.43
CA VAL A 482 -7.12 -13.58 9.54
C VAL A 482 -7.91 -13.78 8.23
N PRO A 483 -9.09 -14.44 8.28
CA PRO A 483 -9.94 -14.63 7.10
C PRO A 483 -10.36 -13.29 6.49
N SER A 484 -10.08 -13.08 5.22
CA SER A 484 -10.15 -11.76 4.59
C SER A 484 -11.01 -11.76 3.33
N LEU A 485 -11.69 -10.63 3.06
CA LEU A 485 -12.52 -10.42 1.87
C LEU A 485 -12.25 -9.02 1.31
N ASN A 486 -11.69 -8.93 0.10
CA ASN A 486 -11.50 -7.65 -0.59
C ASN A 486 -12.71 -7.29 -1.45
N PHE A 487 -13.15 -6.04 -1.41
CA PHE A 487 -14.11 -5.45 -2.34
C PHE A 487 -13.34 -4.56 -3.31
N PHE A 488 -13.49 -4.79 -4.62
CA PHE A 488 -12.75 -4.08 -5.66
C PHE A 488 -13.60 -3.91 -6.93
N THR A 489 -13.59 -2.73 -7.56
CA THR A 489 -14.35 -2.50 -8.81
C THR A 489 -13.53 -2.60 -10.10
N GLY A 490 -12.21 -2.75 -9.98
CA GLY A 490 -11.30 -2.95 -11.12
C GLY A 490 -10.52 -1.70 -11.50
N SER A 491 -9.24 -1.87 -11.82
CA SER A 491 -8.37 -0.78 -12.27
C SER A 491 -8.92 -0.08 -13.54
N HIS A 492 -8.63 1.21 -13.66
CA HIS A 492 -9.12 2.04 -14.76
C HIS A 492 -8.10 3.04 -15.28
N SER A 493 -8.42 3.72 -16.39
CA SER A 493 -7.58 4.71 -17.07
C SER A 493 -7.09 5.86 -16.18
N ASP A 494 -7.79 6.14 -15.09
CA ASP A 494 -7.52 7.27 -14.19
C ASP A 494 -6.77 6.85 -12.91
N TYR A 495 -6.47 5.55 -12.74
CA TYR A 495 -5.77 5.01 -11.57
C TYR A 495 -4.38 5.63 -11.43
N HIS A 496 -3.98 5.99 -10.20
CA HIS A 496 -2.73 6.69 -9.90
C HIS A 496 -2.50 7.96 -10.73
N ARG A 497 -3.57 8.74 -11.00
CA ARG A 497 -3.49 10.02 -11.76
C ARG A 497 -4.27 11.14 -11.08
N PRO A 498 -3.96 12.41 -11.41
CA PRO A 498 -4.80 13.57 -11.08
C PRO A 498 -6.24 13.46 -11.60
N SER A 499 -6.50 12.62 -12.60
CA SER A 499 -7.85 12.40 -13.13
C SER A 499 -8.72 11.44 -12.31
N ASP A 500 -8.22 10.83 -11.23
CA ASP A 500 -9.07 10.14 -10.24
C ASP A 500 -9.72 11.15 -9.28
N ASP A 501 -10.76 11.80 -9.79
CA ASP A 501 -11.49 12.87 -9.11
C ASP A 501 -12.96 12.48 -8.83
N THR A 502 -13.57 13.16 -7.87
CA THR A 502 -14.96 13.05 -7.41
C THR A 502 -16.00 12.91 -8.53
N SER A 503 -15.78 13.56 -9.67
CA SER A 503 -16.67 13.51 -10.85
C SER A 503 -16.65 12.17 -11.60
N ALA A 504 -15.64 11.34 -11.36
CA ALA A 504 -15.41 10.05 -11.99
C ALA A 504 -16.13 8.88 -11.28
N VAL A 505 -16.60 9.10 -10.04
CA VAL A 505 -17.16 8.09 -9.14
C VAL A 505 -18.65 7.80 -9.44
N ASN A 506 -18.99 6.51 -9.45
CA ASN A 506 -20.35 5.99 -9.59
C ASN A 506 -21.00 5.81 -8.21
N TYR A 507 -21.51 6.92 -7.66
CA TYR A 507 -22.07 6.95 -6.31
C TYR A 507 -23.30 6.04 -6.09
N GLU A 508 -24.08 5.74 -7.15
CA GLU A 508 -25.19 4.78 -7.06
C GLU A 508 -24.67 3.37 -6.74
N ASP A 509 -23.66 2.91 -7.46
CA ASP A 509 -23.07 1.61 -7.21
C ASP A 509 -22.22 1.60 -5.93
N LEU A 510 -21.58 2.71 -5.55
CA LEU A 510 -20.85 2.82 -4.28
C LEU A 510 -21.78 2.66 -3.06
N ASP A 511 -22.95 3.31 -3.05
CA ASP A 511 -23.97 3.11 -2.01
C ASP A 511 -24.54 1.66 -2.04
N ARG A 512 -24.56 1.00 -3.21
CA ARG A 512 -24.89 -0.44 -3.33
C ARG A 512 -23.77 -1.34 -2.77
N VAL A 513 -22.50 -1.01 -2.95
CA VAL A 513 -21.35 -1.72 -2.34
C VAL A 513 -21.43 -1.60 -0.82
N VAL A 514 -21.68 -0.40 -0.28
CA VAL A 514 -21.96 -0.18 1.15
C VAL A 514 -23.07 -1.09 1.65
N ARG A 515 -24.16 -1.24 0.90
CA ARG A 515 -25.27 -2.11 1.27
C ARG A 515 -24.87 -3.59 1.28
N LEU A 516 -24.08 -4.06 0.33
CA LEU A 516 -23.55 -5.43 0.31
C LEU A 516 -22.61 -5.67 1.51
N GLY A 517 -21.61 -4.79 1.69
CA GLY A 517 -20.65 -4.83 2.80
C GLY A 517 -21.34 -4.80 4.16
N THR A 518 -22.37 -3.97 4.34
CA THR A 518 -23.19 -3.93 5.56
C THR A 518 -23.86 -5.27 5.86
N ILE A 519 -24.42 -5.95 4.86
CA ILE A 519 -25.09 -7.25 5.07
C ILE A 519 -24.05 -8.32 5.43
N ILE A 520 -22.92 -8.38 4.72
CA ILE A 520 -21.85 -9.35 5.01
C ILE A 520 -21.26 -9.10 6.41
N ALA A 521 -20.86 -7.86 6.72
CA ALA A 521 -20.32 -7.46 8.02
C ALA A 521 -21.29 -7.75 9.18
N ARG A 522 -22.60 -7.47 9.00
CA ARG A 522 -23.63 -7.81 9.99
C ARG A 522 -23.77 -9.31 10.21
N ASN A 523 -23.65 -10.11 9.14
CA ASN A 523 -23.66 -11.56 9.22
C ASN A 523 -22.38 -12.09 9.91
N VAL A 524 -21.21 -11.47 9.70
CA VAL A 524 -19.96 -11.81 10.42
C VAL A 524 -20.06 -11.48 11.90
N SER A 525 -20.65 -10.32 12.21
CA SER A 525 -20.75 -9.81 13.59
C SER A 525 -21.75 -10.57 14.48
N ASN A 526 -22.58 -11.45 13.90
CA ASN A 526 -23.68 -12.13 14.59
C ASN A 526 -23.69 -13.67 14.50
N ARG A 527 -22.89 -14.27 13.60
CA ARG A 527 -22.83 -15.74 13.47
C ARG A 527 -22.33 -16.43 14.74
N ASN A 528 -22.85 -17.64 14.98
CA ASN A 528 -22.54 -18.45 16.17
C ASN A 528 -21.09 -18.95 16.18
N THR A 529 -20.62 -19.43 15.03
CA THR A 529 -19.23 -19.85 14.81
C THR A 529 -18.47 -18.67 14.17
N PRO A 530 -17.23 -18.35 14.59
CA PRO A 530 -16.38 -17.44 13.81
C PRO A 530 -16.07 -18.01 12.42
N LEU A 531 -15.42 -17.23 11.57
CA LEU A 531 -14.85 -17.75 10.33
C LEU A 531 -13.65 -18.67 10.65
N ASP A 532 -13.59 -19.76 9.91
CA ASP A 532 -12.38 -20.56 9.70
C ASP A 532 -11.36 -19.76 8.87
N PHE A 533 -10.07 -19.93 9.15
CA PHE A 533 -9.02 -19.54 8.22
C PHE A 533 -8.64 -20.73 7.36
N VAL A 534 -8.57 -20.52 6.05
CA VAL A 534 -8.09 -21.47 5.08
C VAL A 534 -6.84 -20.88 4.45
N ARG A 535 -5.68 -21.47 4.74
CA ARG A 535 -4.43 -21.13 4.07
C ARG A 535 -4.53 -21.56 2.61
N VAL A 536 -4.72 -20.58 1.72
CA VAL A 536 -4.82 -20.83 0.27
C VAL A 536 -3.43 -21.20 -0.27
N GLU A 537 -3.31 -22.42 -0.81
CA GLU A 537 -2.18 -22.77 -1.66
C GLU A 537 -2.18 -21.86 -2.89
N GLN A 538 -1.03 -21.25 -3.23
CA GLN A 538 -0.88 -20.48 -4.46
C GLN A 538 -0.91 -21.41 -5.68
N VAL A 539 -2.11 -21.71 -6.18
CA VAL A 539 -2.33 -22.39 -7.46
C VAL A 539 -2.16 -21.36 -8.58
N GLU A 540 -1.26 -21.61 -9.53
CA GLU A 540 -0.98 -20.64 -10.59
C GLU A 540 -2.20 -20.40 -11.51
N GLN A 541 -2.48 -19.13 -11.82
CA GLN A 541 -3.36 -18.79 -12.93
C GLN A 541 -2.69 -19.20 -14.25
N GLN A 542 -3.22 -20.24 -14.91
CA GLN A 542 -2.86 -20.60 -16.29
C GLN A 542 -3.27 -19.48 -17.25
N GLY A 543 -2.43 -18.46 -17.40
CA GLY A 543 -2.82 -17.23 -18.11
C GLY A 543 -1.69 -16.41 -18.76
N GLN A 544 -0.43 -16.57 -18.34
CA GLN A 544 0.71 -15.95 -19.03
C GLN A 544 1.89 -16.92 -19.08
N ARG A 545 2.57 -16.98 -20.23
CA ARG A 545 3.89 -17.63 -20.36
C ARG A 545 4.96 -16.72 -19.76
N ALA A 546 4.94 -16.57 -18.45
CA ALA A 546 6.13 -16.18 -17.70
C ALA A 546 7.05 -17.42 -17.59
N SER A 547 8.36 -17.20 -17.59
CA SER A 547 9.38 -18.24 -17.41
C SER A 547 9.16 -19.01 -16.11
N LEU A 548 9.31 -20.34 -16.14
CA LEU A 548 9.21 -21.24 -14.99
C LEU A 548 10.13 -20.79 -13.84
N ARG A 549 9.60 -20.02 -12.89
CA ARG A 549 10.34 -19.60 -11.69
C ARG A 549 10.43 -20.76 -10.69
N ALA A 550 11.59 -20.89 -10.05
CA ALA A 550 11.78 -21.85 -8.97
C ALA A 550 10.89 -21.50 -7.78
N PHE A 551 10.17 -22.50 -7.26
CA PHE A 551 9.30 -22.38 -6.10
C PHE A 551 9.98 -23.02 -4.87
N THR A 552 10.09 -22.23 -3.80
CA THR A 552 10.69 -22.63 -2.52
C THR A 552 9.66 -22.86 -1.43
N GLY A 553 8.50 -22.21 -1.50
CA GLY A 553 7.50 -22.25 -0.43
C GLY A 553 7.88 -21.44 0.83
N THR A 554 8.81 -20.51 0.74
CA THR A 554 9.01 -19.48 1.79
C THR A 554 7.93 -18.39 1.68
N ILE A 555 7.55 -17.79 2.81
CA ILE A 555 6.72 -16.58 2.84
C ILE A 555 7.61 -15.45 3.39
N PRO A 556 8.13 -14.55 2.54
CA PRO A 556 8.90 -13.40 2.98
C PRO A 556 8.07 -12.46 3.85
N ASP A 557 8.66 -11.94 4.91
CA ASP A 557 8.22 -10.71 5.56
C ASP A 557 8.77 -9.52 4.74
N TYR A 558 7.90 -8.54 4.44
CA TYR A 558 8.23 -7.38 3.60
C TYR A 558 8.47 -6.10 4.42
N THR A 559 8.16 -6.09 5.72
CA THR A 559 8.19 -4.92 6.60
C THR A 559 9.29 -4.97 7.66
N ALA A 560 9.84 -6.16 7.94
CA ALA A 560 10.92 -6.33 8.91
C ALA A 560 12.26 -5.67 8.51
N GLU A 561 12.75 -4.74 9.34
CA GLU A 561 14.12 -4.20 9.28
C GLU A 561 15.15 -5.20 9.88
N VAL A 562 15.47 -6.26 9.12
CA VAL A 562 16.53 -7.22 9.49
C VAL A 562 17.65 -7.29 8.44
N GLU A 563 18.86 -7.64 8.87
CA GLU A 563 19.95 -8.03 7.96
C GLU A 563 19.70 -9.46 7.48
N GLY A 564 19.19 -9.60 6.26
CA GLY A 564 18.74 -10.86 5.68
C GLY A 564 17.31 -10.78 5.14
N LEU A 565 16.62 -11.93 5.12
CA LEU A 565 15.19 -12.01 4.86
C LEU A 565 14.49 -12.76 6.00
N LEU A 566 13.68 -12.06 6.79
CA LEU A 566 12.78 -12.70 7.75
C LEU A 566 11.69 -13.48 7.01
N LEU A 567 11.39 -14.69 7.49
CA LEU A 567 10.22 -15.44 7.07
C LEU A 567 9.03 -15.13 7.98
N GLY A 568 8.01 -14.46 7.43
CA GLY A 568 6.66 -14.42 7.99
C GLY A 568 5.93 -15.77 7.87
N GLY A 569 6.59 -16.80 7.34
CA GLY A 569 6.12 -18.19 7.39
C GLY A 569 6.71 -19.08 6.31
N VAL A 570 6.18 -20.30 6.24
CA VAL A 570 6.45 -21.26 5.16
C VAL A 570 5.14 -21.91 4.70
N ILE A 571 5.07 -22.28 3.43
CA ILE A 571 3.97 -23.05 2.86
C ILE A 571 4.13 -24.51 3.30
N GLU A 572 3.17 -25.01 4.07
CA GLU A 572 3.15 -26.39 4.55
C GLU A 572 3.27 -27.38 3.39
N GLY A 573 4.13 -28.39 3.54
CA GLY A 573 4.43 -29.35 2.46
C GLY A 573 5.22 -28.77 1.27
N GLY A 574 5.52 -27.46 1.24
CA GLY A 574 6.44 -26.84 0.29
C GLY A 574 7.91 -27.22 0.56
N PRO A 575 8.84 -26.91 -0.37
CA PRO A 575 10.26 -27.23 -0.19
C PRO A 575 10.88 -26.68 1.10
N ALA A 576 10.56 -25.44 1.50
CA ALA A 576 11.05 -24.79 2.71
C ALA A 576 10.62 -25.53 3.98
N ALA A 577 9.31 -25.81 4.11
CA ALA A 577 8.77 -26.58 5.23
C ALA A 577 9.35 -28.01 5.28
N LYS A 578 9.55 -28.66 4.12
CA LYS A 578 10.21 -29.98 4.02
C LYS A 578 11.70 -29.95 4.41
N ALA A 579 12.38 -28.84 4.17
CA ALA A 579 13.77 -28.61 4.55
C ALA A 579 13.93 -28.19 6.04
N GLY A 580 12.83 -27.89 6.73
CA GLY A 580 12.82 -27.53 8.15
C GLY A 580 12.87 -26.04 8.46
N LEU A 581 12.66 -25.17 7.46
CA LEU A 581 12.41 -23.74 7.67
C LEU A 581 11.04 -23.51 8.32
N GLN A 582 10.91 -22.44 9.08
CA GLN A 582 9.70 -22.04 9.79
C GLN A 582 9.58 -20.50 9.84
N GLU A 583 8.44 -20.02 10.35
CA GLU A 583 8.23 -18.62 10.71
C GLU A 583 9.27 -18.14 11.74
N GLY A 584 9.76 -16.92 11.58
CA GLY A 584 10.80 -16.33 12.44
C GLY A 584 12.25 -16.66 12.03
N ASP A 585 12.46 -17.55 11.06
CA ASP A 585 13.80 -17.77 10.49
C ASP A 585 14.24 -16.56 9.65
N VAL A 586 15.49 -16.12 9.79
CA VAL A 586 16.08 -15.06 8.94
C VAL A 586 17.07 -15.68 7.97
N LEU A 587 16.73 -15.76 6.68
CA LEU A 587 17.63 -16.23 5.62
C LEU A 587 18.75 -15.22 5.40
N ILE A 588 19.99 -15.69 5.51
CA ILE A 588 21.21 -14.88 5.30
C ILE A 588 22.06 -15.41 4.12
N GLU A 589 21.76 -16.61 3.62
CA GLU A 589 22.39 -17.18 2.44
C GLU A 589 21.42 -18.15 1.74
N PHE A 590 21.34 -18.08 0.40
CA PHE A 590 20.44 -18.91 -0.40
C PHE A 590 21.11 -19.30 -1.71
N ALA A 591 21.24 -20.60 -1.98
CA ALA A 591 21.95 -21.14 -3.14
C ALA A 591 23.39 -20.59 -3.32
N GLY A 592 24.09 -20.35 -2.21
CA GLY A 592 25.44 -19.76 -2.17
C GLY A 592 25.48 -18.24 -2.39
N GLN A 593 24.32 -17.59 -2.52
CA GLN A 593 24.22 -16.13 -2.58
C GLN A 593 23.93 -15.55 -1.20
N LEU A 594 24.73 -14.58 -0.75
CA LEU A 594 24.45 -13.82 0.47
C LEU A 594 23.16 -13.01 0.32
N ILE A 595 22.26 -13.11 1.29
CA ILE A 595 20.99 -12.39 1.37
C ILE A 595 21.13 -11.35 2.48
N ALA A 596 21.01 -10.06 2.13
CA ALA A 596 20.97 -8.95 3.08
C ALA A 596 19.59 -8.27 3.10
N ASN A 597 18.78 -8.46 2.05
CA ASN A 597 17.42 -7.96 1.93
C ASN A 597 16.55 -8.84 1.00
N ILE A 598 15.26 -8.52 0.91
CA ILE A 598 14.25 -9.25 0.13
C ILE A 598 14.47 -9.27 -1.40
N TYR A 599 15.14 -8.26 -1.96
CA TYR A 599 15.45 -8.27 -3.39
C TYR A 599 16.56 -9.23 -3.71
N ASP A 600 17.59 -9.33 -2.86
CA ASP A 600 18.64 -10.33 -3.00
C ASP A 600 18.02 -11.74 -3.07
N TYR A 601 17.01 -12.01 -2.25
CA TYR A 601 16.28 -13.27 -2.28
C TYR A 601 15.48 -13.46 -3.60
N THR A 602 14.77 -12.43 -4.03
CA THR A 602 14.02 -12.43 -5.31
C THR A 602 14.94 -12.70 -6.51
N TYR A 603 16.15 -12.17 -6.47
CA TYR A 603 17.17 -12.36 -7.49
C TYR A 603 17.85 -13.73 -7.41
N ALA A 604 18.11 -14.23 -6.21
CA ALA A 604 18.65 -15.56 -6.01
C ALA A 604 17.66 -16.67 -6.43
N LEU A 605 16.34 -16.43 -6.26
CA LEU A 605 15.28 -17.28 -6.81
C LEU A 605 15.33 -17.39 -8.34
N ASP A 606 15.59 -16.29 -9.06
CA ASP A 606 15.69 -16.29 -10.53
C ASP A 606 16.95 -17.00 -11.05
N ALA A 607 17.99 -17.15 -10.22
CA ALA A 607 19.21 -17.88 -10.55
C ALA A 607 19.11 -19.40 -10.30
N VAL A 608 18.15 -19.84 -9.49
CA VAL A 608 18.00 -21.23 -9.06
C VAL A 608 17.22 -22.07 -10.08
N LYS A 609 17.66 -23.31 -10.27
CA LYS A 609 17.00 -24.28 -11.13
C LYS A 609 16.03 -25.16 -10.35
N VAL A 610 14.93 -25.52 -11.03
CA VAL A 610 13.96 -26.49 -10.56
C VAL A 610 14.59 -27.88 -10.43
N ASP A 611 14.23 -28.57 -9.34
CA ASP A 611 14.63 -29.94 -8.98
C ASP A 611 16.15 -30.14 -8.74
N GLU A 612 16.95 -29.06 -8.71
CA GLU A 612 18.34 -29.07 -8.23
C GLU A 612 18.41 -28.83 -6.70
N VAL A 613 19.37 -29.45 -6.01
CA VAL A 613 19.56 -29.25 -4.56
C VAL A 613 20.37 -27.97 -4.32
N ILE A 614 19.86 -27.09 -3.47
CA ILE A 614 20.55 -25.88 -3.03
C ILE A 614 20.83 -25.92 -1.52
N THR A 615 21.86 -25.21 -1.08
CA THR A 615 22.08 -24.90 0.33
C THR A 615 21.31 -23.63 0.70
N VAL A 616 20.71 -23.61 1.90
CA VAL A 616 20.12 -22.42 2.51
C VAL A 616 20.71 -22.28 3.91
N VAL A 617 21.09 -21.06 4.28
CA VAL A 617 21.64 -20.77 5.61
C VAL A 617 20.87 -19.60 6.23
N PHE A 618 20.44 -19.80 7.47
CA PHE A 618 19.51 -18.92 8.16
C PHE A 618 19.89 -18.76 9.64
N LEU A 619 19.32 -17.75 10.28
CA LEU A 619 19.35 -17.57 11.73
C LEU A 619 18.02 -17.99 12.35
N ARG A 620 18.07 -18.70 13.47
CA ARG A 620 16.92 -19.00 14.33
C ARG A 620 17.32 -18.70 15.77
N ASP A 621 16.55 -17.87 16.47
CA ASP A 621 16.90 -17.37 17.81
C ASP A 621 18.32 -16.77 17.93
N GLY A 622 18.88 -16.29 16.80
CA GLY A 622 20.25 -15.78 16.67
C GLY A 622 21.34 -16.83 16.39
N GLU A 623 21.02 -18.12 16.38
CA GLU A 623 21.95 -19.20 16.02
C GLU A 623 21.95 -19.48 14.50
N ARG A 624 23.13 -19.69 13.90
CA ARG A 624 23.27 -19.98 12.44
C ARG A 624 23.04 -21.47 12.16
N HIS A 625 22.10 -21.76 11.27
CA HIS A 625 21.74 -23.09 10.81
C HIS A 625 21.87 -23.22 9.30
N GLU A 626 22.39 -24.37 8.85
CA GLU A 626 22.55 -24.72 7.42
C GLU A 626 21.70 -25.96 7.10
N ILE A 627 20.96 -25.89 5.99
CA ILE A 627 20.10 -26.97 5.47
C ILE A 627 20.25 -27.08 3.96
N THR A 628 19.80 -28.22 3.41
CA THR A 628 19.60 -28.39 1.98
C THR A 628 18.11 -28.38 1.62
N MET A 629 17.78 -27.76 0.49
CA MET A 629 16.42 -27.69 -0.05
C MET A 629 16.43 -28.04 -1.52
N THR A 630 15.34 -28.61 -2.04
CA THR A 630 15.13 -28.84 -3.47
C THR A 630 13.94 -28.01 -3.95
N PRO A 631 14.18 -26.83 -4.54
CA PRO A 631 13.14 -25.98 -5.12
C PRO A 631 12.45 -26.73 -6.25
N THR A 632 11.14 -26.65 -6.33
CA THR A 632 10.36 -27.34 -7.37
C THR A 632 9.90 -26.34 -8.43
N ALA A 633 9.37 -26.82 -9.56
CA ALA A 633 8.55 -25.96 -10.40
C ALA A 633 7.34 -25.48 -9.57
N ARG A 634 6.97 -24.22 -9.73
CA ARG A 634 5.62 -23.75 -9.38
C ARG A 634 4.63 -24.56 -10.24
N ARG A 635 3.55 -25.07 -9.63
CA ARG A 635 2.65 -26.09 -10.21
C ARG A 635 1.23 -25.58 -10.38
#